data_AF-A0A3D1EZH8-F1
#
_entry.id   AF-A0A3D1EZH8-F1
#
_cell.length_a   1.000
_cell.length_b   1.000
_cell.length_c   1.000
_cell.angle_alpha   90.00
_cell.angle_beta   90.00
_cell.angle_gamma   90.00
#
_symmetry.space_group_name_H-M   'P 1'
#
loop_
_entity.id
_entity.type
_entity.pdbx_description
1 polymer ?
#
loop_
_entity_poly.entity_id
_entity_poly.type
_entity_poly.pdbx_seq_one_letter_code
_entity_poly.pdbx_strand_id
1 'polypeptide(L)'
;MGKVLLFRKDLFDENKISYPDLNWTWDQLFDAAQKLTKPAVDQYGMLLGRGKHESWFWVTFLWSAGGEVMSYDETTDQWRCVFNSDGAVKALDFYTQLSAQKWIDDNDLIRRGYSSKDTAGASTKWNEGKIGMTFAYIDEKLFSTINPDVTGMVPVPLGPEDQDGNRMRGGELNSRMMGMYAGIKHPAVRDAAFEYIWYYDSDEATQIKTRMMVEGGLGRFVNPKYLARYGYQDVIRLTPRGWAKTFEIAVNTGKPEPYGRNSNVAYDMMTLPLQQAEQMLKNGELSDDQATRHEQLKALLDQAVAKANEKMIGILTPRQVQTRRTTAAVVLLLIVVAFALVFRKVIQTFTPPSTAVDGKQVRWGFKKYWSAYLLLIPALLTVLMWHYVPLLRGSVMAFMDYNIMGNSKFTGLDNFGNVLFDVEWWQAVYNSLRYCFLIISLTFLPPVILAILLQEVPKGKLLFRTIFYLPAVITGLVTLLLWKMFYAPSESGALNRVLMHIPAIVYVVGGVVLLISCLMFAKRLYFHESNKAAIGFVLAGLMFGFAIVSLGSPILFPRGESVGQWAVGFVPRLFDTLPEPYQWLSNSNTAMIACVIPMVWAGMGPGCLIYLAALKGIPDDYYEAADLDGAGFVDKILFVVFPILKPLVIINFVGVFIGAWMSSANILALTAGGANTEVAGLKIFYEAFTYLRMGPATAMAWLLGFMMIGFTVYQLRILSRLEFKTTGKK
;
A
#
# COMPACT_ATOMS: atom_id res chain seq x y z
N MET A 1 -20.97 -6.54 21.54
CA MET A 1 -21.40 -7.27 20.32
C MET A 1 -20.46 -8.44 20.14
N GLY A 2 -20.97 -9.68 20.16
CA GLY A 2 -20.13 -10.87 20.01
C GLY A 2 -19.82 -11.17 18.55
N LYS A 3 -18.61 -11.64 18.27
CA LYS A 3 -18.20 -12.11 16.94
C LYS A 3 -18.70 -13.55 16.69
N VAL A 4 -19.18 -13.81 15.49
CA VAL A 4 -19.69 -15.12 15.04
C VAL A 4 -19.14 -15.45 13.66
N LEU A 5 -19.26 -16.72 13.28
CA LEU A 5 -18.98 -17.19 11.95
C LEU A 5 -20.28 -17.32 11.16
N LEU A 6 -20.34 -16.62 10.04
CA LEU A 6 -21.40 -16.75 9.05
C LEU A 6 -20.96 -17.75 7.98
N PHE A 7 -21.90 -18.52 7.48
CA PHE A 7 -21.69 -19.44 6.37
C PHE A 7 -22.88 -19.41 5.40
N ARG A 8 -22.61 -19.70 4.13
CA ARG A 8 -23.64 -19.78 3.08
C ARG A 8 -24.17 -21.20 2.94
N LYS A 9 -25.44 -21.43 3.31
CA LYS A 9 -26.10 -22.73 3.29
C LYS A 9 -26.13 -23.35 1.89
N ASP A 10 -26.41 -22.54 0.88
CA ASP A 10 -26.49 -22.99 -0.51
C ASP A 10 -25.14 -23.54 -1.02
N LEU A 11 -24.02 -22.90 -0.66
CA LEU A 11 -22.69 -23.41 -1.00
C LEU A 11 -22.34 -24.68 -0.22
N PHE A 12 -22.80 -24.80 1.02
CA PHE A 12 -22.62 -26.02 1.81
C PHE A 12 -23.44 -27.18 1.22
N ASP A 13 -24.69 -26.93 0.79
CA ASP A 13 -25.54 -27.92 0.15
C ASP A 13 -24.97 -28.39 -1.18
N GLU A 14 -24.53 -27.46 -2.03
CA GLU A 14 -23.92 -27.76 -3.34
C GLU A 14 -22.70 -28.68 -3.19
N ASN A 15 -21.88 -28.46 -2.16
CA ASN A 15 -20.65 -29.21 -1.91
C ASN A 15 -20.84 -30.37 -0.90
N LYS A 16 -22.09 -30.67 -0.52
CA LYS A 16 -22.45 -31.75 0.42
C LYS A 16 -21.71 -31.68 1.75
N ILE A 17 -21.48 -30.47 2.26
CA ILE A 17 -20.80 -30.22 3.53
C ILE A 17 -21.88 -30.11 4.62
N SER A 18 -21.71 -30.86 5.71
CA SER A 18 -22.60 -30.74 6.85
C SER A 18 -22.58 -29.32 7.41
N TYR A 19 -23.75 -28.81 7.77
CA TYR A 19 -23.82 -27.46 8.33
C TYR A 19 -23.04 -27.37 9.65
N PRO A 20 -22.35 -26.24 9.86
CA PRO A 20 -21.71 -25.93 11.11
C PRO A 20 -22.65 -26.07 12.30
N ASP A 21 -22.15 -26.66 13.37
CA ASP A 21 -22.85 -26.74 14.66
C ASP A 21 -22.11 -25.96 15.76
N LEU A 22 -22.56 -26.12 17.01
CA LEU A 22 -21.99 -25.39 18.16
C LEU A 22 -20.61 -25.91 18.59
N ASN A 23 -20.23 -27.11 18.15
CA ASN A 23 -19.00 -27.81 18.48
C ASN A 23 -17.99 -27.81 17.31
N TRP A 24 -18.28 -27.04 16.26
CA TRP A 24 -17.47 -26.99 15.07
C TRP A 24 -16.04 -26.55 15.39
N THR A 25 -15.04 -27.26 14.84
CA THR A 25 -13.61 -27.06 15.13
C THR A 25 -12.87 -26.38 13.98
N TRP A 26 -11.65 -25.92 14.25
CA TRP A 26 -10.73 -25.41 13.23
C TRP A 26 -10.44 -26.42 12.11
N ASP A 27 -10.31 -27.70 12.42
CA ASP A 27 -10.03 -28.74 11.43
C ASP A 27 -11.20 -28.88 10.44
N GLN A 28 -12.43 -28.82 10.97
CA GLN A 28 -13.64 -28.88 10.15
C GLN A 28 -13.87 -27.57 9.38
N LEU A 29 -13.49 -26.42 9.97
CA LEU A 29 -13.46 -25.13 9.26
C LEU A 29 -12.49 -25.20 8.06
N PHE A 30 -11.33 -25.79 8.27
CA PHE A 30 -10.31 -25.94 7.23
C PHE A 30 -10.79 -26.86 6.11
N ASP A 31 -11.29 -28.05 6.44
CA ASP A 31 -11.86 -29.00 5.47
C ASP A 31 -13.03 -28.37 4.67
N ALA A 32 -13.90 -27.62 5.35
CA ALA A 32 -14.96 -26.88 4.67
C ALA A 32 -14.39 -25.80 3.75
N ALA A 33 -13.39 -25.03 4.19
CA ALA A 33 -12.74 -24.02 3.36
C ALA A 33 -12.10 -24.64 2.11
N GLN A 34 -11.47 -25.80 2.23
CA GLN A 34 -10.91 -26.55 1.10
C GLN A 34 -12.00 -26.91 0.08
N LYS A 35 -13.07 -27.58 0.54
CA LYS A 35 -14.17 -28.03 -0.33
C LYS A 35 -14.95 -26.89 -0.99
N LEU A 36 -15.05 -25.75 -0.32
CA LEU A 36 -15.76 -24.57 -0.82
C LEU A 36 -14.92 -23.73 -1.79
N THR A 37 -13.61 -23.92 -1.84
CA THR A 37 -12.73 -23.11 -2.68
C THR A 37 -12.73 -23.62 -4.11
N LYS A 38 -13.29 -22.84 -5.04
CA LYS A 38 -13.31 -23.11 -6.48
C LYS A 38 -12.71 -21.89 -7.21
N PRO A 39 -11.36 -21.82 -7.36
CA PRO A 39 -10.70 -20.63 -7.91
C PRO A 39 -11.10 -20.31 -9.36
N ALA A 40 -11.48 -21.33 -10.14
CA ALA A 40 -11.92 -21.17 -11.53
C ALA A 40 -13.13 -20.23 -11.69
N VAL A 41 -14.00 -20.15 -10.68
CA VAL A 41 -15.18 -19.28 -10.64
C VAL A 41 -15.06 -18.12 -9.64
N ASP A 42 -13.83 -17.83 -9.19
CA ASP A 42 -13.53 -16.79 -8.18
C ASP A 42 -14.26 -17.03 -6.83
N GLN A 43 -14.44 -18.30 -6.45
CA GLN A 43 -15.08 -18.70 -5.20
C GLN A 43 -14.04 -19.19 -4.18
N TYR A 44 -14.12 -18.68 -2.96
CA TYR A 44 -13.21 -19.02 -1.86
C TYR A 44 -13.97 -19.46 -0.61
N GLY A 45 -13.39 -20.40 0.13
CA GLY A 45 -13.99 -20.94 1.34
C GLY A 45 -14.16 -19.90 2.45
N MET A 46 -13.22 -18.98 2.59
CA MET A 46 -13.25 -17.97 3.66
C MET A 46 -12.86 -16.56 3.20
N LEU A 47 -13.43 -15.53 3.81
CA LEU A 47 -12.95 -14.15 3.69
C LEU A 47 -11.99 -13.82 4.84
N LEU A 48 -10.79 -13.36 4.50
CA LEU A 48 -9.79 -12.83 5.42
C LEU A 48 -9.38 -11.40 5.01
N GLY A 49 -8.61 -10.74 5.88
CA GLY A 49 -8.11 -9.39 5.64
C GLY A 49 -6.81 -9.34 4.85
N ARG A 50 -6.48 -8.16 4.33
CA ARG A 50 -5.18 -7.81 3.74
C ARG A 50 -4.71 -6.44 4.24
N GLY A 51 -3.40 -6.21 4.25
CA GLY A 51 -2.81 -4.89 4.51
C GLY A 51 -2.55 -4.70 6.00
N LYS A 52 -2.79 -3.52 6.56
CA LYS A 52 -2.46 -3.23 7.98
C LYS A 52 -3.40 -3.88 9.00
N HIS A 53 -4.58 -4.32 8.58
CA HIS A 53 -5.64 -4.82 9.47
C HIS A 53 -5.82 -6.35 9.41
N GLU A 54 -4.82 -7.11 8.96
CA GLU A 54 -4.90 -8.58 8.90
C GLU A 54 -5.05 -9.21 10.29
N SER A 55 -4.38 -8.62 11.28
CA SER A 55 -4.46 -9.05 12.68
C SER A 55 -5.88 -9.03 13.26
N TRP A 56 -6.79 -8.21 12.72
CA TRP A 56 -8.19 -8.18 13.13
C TRP A 56 -8.96 -9.47 12.80
N PHE A 57 -8.55 -10.17 11.74
CA PHE A 57 -9.06 -11.51 11.43
C PHE A 57 -8.30 -12.58 12.21
N TRP A 58 -7.01 -12.38 12.44
CA TRP A 58 -6.15 -13.33 13.16
C TRP A 58 -6.46 -13.42 14.67
N VAL A 59 -6.84 -12.31 15.31
CA VAL A 59 -7.04 -12.24 16.78
C VAL A 59 -8.05 -13.27 17.30
N THR A 60 -9.06 -13.56 16.50
CA THR A 60 -10.07 -14.59 16.80
C THR A 60 -9.45 -15.99 16.86
N PHE A 61 -8.47 -16.27 16.00
CA PHE A 61 -7.70 -17.50 16.05
C PHE A 61 -6.74 -17.52 17.24
N LEU A 62 -6.04 -16.40 17.49
CA LEU A 62 -5.14 -16.25 18.64
C LEU A 62 -5.83 -16.59 19.96
N TRP A 63 -6.98 -15.96 20.23
CA TRP A 63 -7.72 -16.20 21.46
C TRP A 63 -8.33 -17.60 21.56
N SER A 64 -8.79 -18.17 20.43
CA SER A 64 -9.33 -19.53 20.44
C SER A 64 -8.25 -20.59 20.66
N ALA A 65 -6.98 -20.27 20.38
CA ALA A 65 -5.83 -21.11 20.69
C ALA A 65 -5.23 -20.86 22.10
N GLY A 66 -5.88 -20.03 22.93
CA GLY A 66 -5.43 -19.71 24.29
C GLY A 66 -4.32 -18.65 24.36
N GLY A 67 -4.00 -17.98 23.25
CA GLY A 67 -3.09 -16.84 23.27
C GLY A 67 -3.76 -15.54 23.72
N GLU A 68 -2.94 -14.52 23.98
CA GLU A 68 -3.39 -13.17 24.32
C GLU A 68 -2.66 -12.11 23.51
N VAL A 69 -3.32 -10.97 23.28
CA VAL A 69 -2.70 -9.86 22.55
C VAL A 69 -1.78 -9.06 23.46
N MET A 70 -2.29 -8.71 24.65
CA MET A 70 -1.63 -7.86 25.63
C MET A 70 -1.95 -8.33 27.05
N SER A 71 -0.98 -8.17 27.95
CA SER A 71 -1.12 -8.36 29.38
C SER A 71 -0.77 -7.08 30.11
N TYR A 72 -1.51 -6.77 31.17
CA TYR A 72 -1.17 -5.68 32.08
C TYR A 72 -0.26 -6.18 33.19
N ASP A 73 0.88 -5.53 33.37
CA ASP A 73 1.82 -5.79 34.46
C ASP A 73 1.57 -4.80 35.59
N GLU A 74 0.93 -5.27 36.67
CA GLU A 74 0.59 -4.47 37.86
C GLU A 74 1.83 -3.90 38.55
N THR A 75 3.00 -4.55 38.44
CA THR A 75 4.22 -4.12 39.12
C THR A 75 4.86 -2.91 38.45
N THR A 76 4.74 -2.82 37.12
CA THR A 76 5.31 -1.72 36.32
C THR A 76 4.27 -0.71 35.83
N ASP A 77 2.99 -0.92 36.16
CA ASP A 77 1.83 -0.16 35.70
C ASP A 77 1.82 0.01 34.17
N GLN A 78 2.15 -1.07 33.46
CA GLN A 78 2.37 -1.05 32.02
C GLN A 78 1.70 -2.21 31.30
N TRP A 79 1.08 -1.88 30.17
CA TRP A 79 0.64 -2.87 29.22
C TRP A 79 1.82 -3.36 28.38
N ARG A 80 1.88 -4.68 28.15
CA ARG A 80 2.87 -5.33 27.29
C ARG A 80 2.17 -6.24 26.29
N CYS A 81 2.67 -6.28 25.06
CA CYS A 81 2.32 -7.29 24.07
C CYS A 81 2.85 -8.67 24.48
N VAL A 82 2.01 -9.69 24.30
CA VAL A 82 2.30 -11.09 24.65
C VAL A 82 1.78 -12.09 23.59
N PHE A 83 1.62 -11.62 22.34
CA PHE A 83 1.10 -12.43 21.22
C PHE A 83 2.11 -13.44 20.66
N ASN A 84 3.01 -13.96 21.49
CA ASN A 84 4.08 -14.90 21.16
C ASN A 84 3.99 -16.21 21.97
N SER A 85 2.83 -16.56 22.51
CA SER A 85 2.60 -17.84 23.19
C SER A 85 2.58 -19.02 22.22
N ASP A 86 2.62 -20.25 22.74
CA ASP A 86 2.49 -21.46 21.91
C ASP A 86 1.14 -21.51 21.17
N GLY A 87 0.08 -21.01 21.81
CA GLY A 87 -1.23 -20.80 21.18
C GLY A 87 -1.17 -19.82 20.00
N ALA A 88 -0.37 -18.76 20.13
CA ALA A 88 -0.14 -17.81 19.04
C ALA A 88 0.59 -18.47 17.84
N VAL A 89 1.55 -19.35 18.11
CA VAL A 89 2.23 -20.12 17.05
C VAL A 89 1.25 -21.03 16.31
N LYS A 90 0.41 -21.79 17.03
CA LYS A 90 -0.64 -22.63 16.43
C LYS A 90 -1.62 -21.80 15.61
N ALA A 91 -2.04 -20.64 16.11
CA ALA A 91 -2.94 -19.73 15.40
C ALA A 91 -2.29 -19.13 14.14
N LEU A 92 -1.01 -18.76 14.22
CA LEU A 92 -0.24 -18.24 13.09
C LEU A 92 -0.05 -19.31 12.01
N ASP A 93 0.30 -20.54 12.40
CA ASP A 93 0.44 -21.68 11.47
C ASP A 93 -0.89 -21.96 10.76
N PHE A 94 -1.99 -22.08 11.50
CA PHE A 94 -3.32 -22.29 10.94
C PHE A 94 -3.72 -21.19 9.95
N TYR A 95 -3.56 -19.92 10.35
CA TYR A 95 -3.90 -18.78 9.51
C TYR A 95 -3.07 -18.75 8.23
N THR A 96 -1.77 -19.02 8.33
CA THR A 96 -0.83 -19.05 7.19
C THR A 96 -1.16 -20.20 6.23
N GLN A 97 -1.52 -21.37 6.74
CA GLN A 97 -1.95 -22.49 5.90
C GLN A 97 -3.27 -22.17 5.19
N LEU A 98 -4.26 -21.64 5.93
CA LEU A 98 -5.55 -21.26 5.36
C LEU A 98 -5.41 -20.19 4.25
N SER A 99 -4.45 -19.28 4.38
CA SER A 99 -4.26 -18.18 3.44
C SER A 99 -3.28 -18.44 2.30
N ALA A 100 -2.32 -19.36 2.46
CA ALA A 100 -1.19 -19.48 1.53
C ALA A 100 -0.69 -20.91 1.27
N GLN A 101 -1.28 -21.96 1.87
CA GLN A 101 -0.87 -23.35 1.60
C GLN A 101 -0.97 -23.68 0.11
N LYS A 102 0.07 -24.34 -0.42
CA LYS A 102 0.12 -24.83 -1.80
C LYS A 102 -0.73 -26.09 -1.96
N TRP A 103 -1.60 -26.13 -2.96
CA TRP A 103 -2.35 -27.31 -3.37
C TRP A 103 -2.50 -27.34 -4.90
N ILE A 104 -2.94 -28.47 -5.46
CA ILE A 104 -3.16 -28.64 -6.90
C ILE A 104 -4.66 -28.85 -7.10
N ASP A 105 -5.27 -28.11 -8.02
CA ASP A 105 -6.69 -28.25 -8.33
C ASP A 105 -7.00 -29.33 -9.36
N ASP A 106 -8.28 -29.55 -9.63
CA ASP A 106 -8.77 -30.56 -10.58
C ASP A 106 -8.26 -30.35 -12.03
N ASN A 107 -7.71 -29.17 -12.34
CA ASN A 107 -7.14 -28.83 -13.65
C ASN A 107 -5.59 -28.88 -13.64
N ASP A 108 -4.98 -29.55 -12.67
CA ASP A 108 -3.53 -29.62 -12.45
C ASP A 108 -2.85 -28.23 -12.26
N LEU A 109 -3.62 -27.20 -11.89
CA LEU A 109 -3.08 -25.86 -11.62
C LEU A 109 -2.68 -25.74 -10.16
N ILE A 110 -1.53 -25.10 -9.93
CA ILE A 110 -1.06 -24.82 -8.58
C ILE A 110 -1.91 -23.67 -8.01
N ARG A 111 -2.50 -23.90 -6.84
CA ARG A 111 -3.30 -22.94 -6.08
C ARG A 111 -2.68 -22.67 -4.72
N ARG A 112 -3.04 -21.52 -4.14
CA ARG A 112 -2.53 -21.08 -2.84
C ARG A 112 -3.63 -20.55 -1.95
N GLY A 113 -3.76 -21.16 -0.78
CA GLY A 113 -4.76 -20.84 0.22
C GLY A 113 -6.18 -21.20 -0.19
N TYR A 114 -7.09 -21.06 0.77
CA TYR A 114 -8.53 -21.31 0.66
C TYR A 114 -9.34 -20.07 1.06
N SER A 115 -8.67 -18.92 1.19
CA SER A 115 -9.26 -17.66 1.60
C SER A 115 -9.08 -16.55 0.56
N SER A 116 -10.13 -15.76 0.33
CA SER A 116 -10.01 -14.47 -0.33
C SER A 116 -9.55 -13.43 0.67
N LYS A 117 -8.46 -12.73 0.35
CA LYS A 117 -7.94 -11.60 1.13
C LYS A 117 -8.35 -10.23 0.59
N ASP A 118 -9.06 -10.18 -0.53
CA ASP A 118 -9.53 -8.92 -1.10
C ASP A 118 -10.92 -8.57 -0.53
N THR A 119 -10.90 -7.70 0.49
CA THR A 119 -12.08 -7.18 1.17
C THR A 119 -12.84 -6.12 0.37
N ALA A 120 -12.29 -5.64 -0.75
CA ALA A 120 -12.99 -4.72 -1.63
C ALA A 120 -14.21 -5.43 -2.25
N GLY A 121 -15.39 -4.84 -2.06
CA GLY A 121 -16.64 -5.45 -2.50
C GLY A 121 -17.00 -6.74 -1.78
N ALA A 122 -16.49 -6.98 -0.55
CA ALA A 122 -16.79 -8.19 0.23
C ALA A 122 -18.29 -8.49 0.34
N SER A 123 -19.13 -7.46 0.54
CA SER A 123 -20.59 -7.61 0.56
C SER A 123 -21.15 -8.09 -0.78
N THR A 124 -20.64 -7.56 -1.90
CA THR A 124 -21.01 -8.01 -3.25
C THR A 124 -20.59 -9.46 -3.48
N LYS A 125 -19.33 -9.81 -3.16
CA LYS A 125 -18.82 -11.19 -3.29
C LYS A 125 -19.60 -12.17 -2.42
N TRP A 126 -19.98 -11.76 -1.21
CA TRP A 126 -20.85 -12.55 -0.34
C TRP A 126 -22.21 -12.80 -0.99
N ASN A 127 -22.87 -11.75 -1.49
CA ASN A 127 -24.19 -11.87 -2.13
C ASN A 127 -24.15 -12.70 -3.42
N GLU A 128 -23.08 -12.59 -4.20
CA GLU A 128 -22.83 -13.38 -5.42
C GLU A 128 -22.47 -14.85 -5.13
N GLY A 129 -22.26 -15.25 -3.88
CA GLY A 129 -21.89 -16.64 -3.54
C GLY A 129 -20.42 -16.96 -3.77
N LYS A 130 -19.55 -15.96 -3.87
CA LYS A 130 -18.10 -16.14 -4.05
C LYS A 130 -17.34 -16.39 -2.75
N ILE A 131 -17.99 -16.22 -1.60
CA ILE A 131 -17.41 -16.43 -0.28
C ILE A 131 -18.29 -17.43 0.50
N GLY A 132 -17.67 -18.53 0.92
CA GLY A 132 -18.33 -19.56 1.72
C GLY A 132 -18.61 -19.13 3.16
N MET A 133 -17.62 -18.52 3.81
CA MET A 133 -17.63 -18.21 5.23
C MET A 133 -16.97 -16.87 5.55
N THR A 134 -17.47 -16.17 6.58
CA THR A 134 -16.86 -14.92 7.08
C THR A 134 -17.16 -14.70 8.56
N PHE A 135 -16.23 -14.07 9.27
CA PHE A 135 -16.54 -13.56 10.60
C PHE A 135 -17.33 -12.26 10.51
N ALA A 136 -18.28 -12.07 11.44
CA ALA A 136 -19.06 -10.85 11.57
C ALA A 136 -19.40 -10.58 13.04
N TYR A 137 -19.65 -9.32 13.38
CA TYR A 137 -20.26 -8.98 14.66
C TYR A 137 -21.76 -9.09 14.59
N ILE A 138 -22.34 -9.58 15.67
CA ILE A 138 -23.78 -9.59 15.81
C ILE A 138 -24.27 -8.20 16.23
N ASP A 139 -24.87 -7.48 15.27
CA ASP A 139 -25.53 -6.21 15.48
C ASP A 139 -26.76 -6.04 14.56
N GLU A 140 -27.50 -4.94 14.74
CA GLU A 140 -28.71 -4.64 13.96
C GLU A 140 -28.41 -4.47 12.45
N LYS A 141 -27.22 -3.96 12.12
CA LYS A 141 -26.79 -3.70 10.73
C LYS A 141 -26.50 -5.00 9.98
N LEU A 142 -25.93 -5.99 10.65
CA LEU A 142 -25.74 -7.33 10.07
C LEU A 142 -27.08 -7.89 9.62
N PHE A 143 -28.09 -7.84 10.48
CA PHE A 143 -29.41 -8.40 10.17
C PHE A 143 -30.15 -7.68 9.04
N SER A 144 -29.91 -6.38 8.84
CA SER A 144 -30.48 -5.66 7.70
C SER A 144 -29.80 -5.97 6.37
N THR A 145 -28.64 -6.63 6.37
CA THR A 145 -27.82 -6.85 5.17
C THR A 145 -27.71 -8.31 4.73
N ILE A 146 -28.01 -9.27 5.62
CA ILE A 146 -27.95 -10.70 5.28
C ILE A 146 -29.30 -11.23 4.78
N ASN A 147 -29.25 -12.15 3.82
CA ASN A 147 -30.39 -12.98 3.46
C ASN A 147 -30.43 -14.23 4.37
N PRO A 148 -31.46 -14.40 5.22
CA PRO A 148 -31.54 -15.48 6.20
C PRO A 148 -31.73 -16.87 5.61
N ASP A 149 -32.32 -16.95 4.43
CA ASP A 149 -32.66 -18.23 3.81
C ASP A 149 -31.39 -18.91 3.32
N VAL A 150 -30.41 -18.13 2.87
CA VAL A 150 -29.08 -18.59 2.43
C VAL A 150 -28.00 -18.47 3.50
N THR A 151 -28.19 -17.66 4.55
CA THR A 151 -27.14 -17.42 5.57
C THR A 151 -27.40 -18.24 6.83
N GLY A 152 -26.40 -19.00 7.25
CA GLY A 152 -26.31 -19.62 8.56
C GLY A 152 -25.36 -18.86 9.49
N MET A 153 -25.51 -19.09 10.79
CA MET A 153 -24.70 -18.43 11.83
C MET A 153 -24.42 -19.42 12.95
N VAL A 154 -23.15 -19.51 13.34
CA VAL A 154 -22.65 -20.31 14.46
C VAL A 154 -21.61 -19.50 15.25
N PRO A 155 -21.27 -19.92 16.49
CA PRO A 155 -20.19 -19.29 17.21
C PRO A 155 -18.86 -19.41 16.46
N VAL A 156 -17.86 -18.65 16.91
CA VAL A 156 -16.48 -18.88 16.49
C VAL A 156 -16.11 -20.35 16.75
N PRO A 157 -15.49 -21.04 15.76
CA PRO A 157 -15.07 -22.43 15.90
C PRO A 157 -14.11 -22.67 17.05
N LEU A 158 -14.20 -23.86 17.65
CA LEU A 158 -13.31 -24.33 18.69
C LEU A 158 -11.88 -24.47 18.15
N GLY A 159 -10.93 -23.91 18.88
CA GLY A 159 -9.51 -23.99 18.59
C GLY A 159 -8.91 -25.38 18.81
N PRO A 160 -7.57 -25.47 18.69
CA PRO A 160 -6.83 -26.69 19.00
C PRO A 160 -6.96 -27.03 20.49
N GLU A 161 -6.77 -28.31 20.81
CA GLU A 161 -6.71 -28.77 22.20
C GLU A 161 -5.48 -28.18 22.92
N ASP A 162 -5.71 -27.75 24.16
CA ASP A 162 -4.65 -27.41 25.10
C ASP A 162 -3.97 -28.67 25.65
N GLN A 163 -2.99 -28.50 26.56
CA GLN A 163 -2.26 -29.62 27.17
C GLN A 163 -3.16 -30.53 28.03
N ASP A 164 -4.31 -30.00 28.46
CA ASP A 164 -5.30 -30.68 29.30
C ASP A 164 -6.46 -31.28 28.48
N GLY A 165 -6.40 -31.21 27.15
CA GLY A 165 -7.42 -31.73 26.24
C GLY A 165 -8.67 -30.84 26.11
N ASN A 166 -8.67 -29.63 26.66
CA ASN A 166 -9.78 -28.70 26.53
C ASN A 166 -9.65 -27.88 25.24
N ARG A 167 -10.80 -27.59 24.61
CA ARG A 167 -10.87 -26.69 23.47
C ARG A 167 -11.47 -25.37 23.88
N MET A 168 -10.81 -24.29 23.50
CA MET A 168 -11.26 -22.94 23.76
C MET A 168 -11.85 -22.32 22.50
N ARG A 169 -12.70 -21.30 22.68
CA ARG A 169 -13.11 -20.40 21.61
C ARG A 169 -12.94 -18.98 22.10
N GLY A 170 -12.49 -18.10 21.21
CA GLY A 170 -12.12 -16.73 21.51
C GLY A 170 -12.66 -15.79 20.45
N GLY A 171 -13.91 -15.37 20.62
CA GLY A 171 -14.50 -14.33 19.79
C GLY A 171 -14.09 -12.94 20.28
N GLU A 172 -14.22 -11.94 19.42
CA GLU A 172 -14.05 -10.55 19.84
C GLU A 172 -15.36 -9.97 20.36
N LEU A 173 -15.28 -9.26 21.48
CA LEU A 173 -16.35 -8.40 21.98
C LEU A 173 -16.07 -6.98 21.55
N ASN A 174 -16.76 -6.55 20.50
CA ASN A 174 -16.74 -5.17 20.11
C ASN A 174 -17.80 -4.39 20.90
N SER A 175 -17.39 -3.29 21.53
CA SER A 175 -18.30 -2.34 22.15
C SER A 175 -18.66 -1.24 21.15
N ARG A 176 -19.88 -0.69 21.25
CA ARG A 176 -20.24 0.48 20.44
C ARG A 176 -19.34 1.63 20.91
N MET A 177 -18.36 2.00 20.08
CA MET A 177 -17.36 3.04 20.37
C MET A 177 -18.01 4.43 20.43
N MET A 178 -18.75 4.71 21.50
CA MET A 178 -19.35 6.02 21.74
C MET A 178 -18.34 6.89 22.48
N GLY A 179 -18.12 8.09 21.95
CA GLY A 179 -17.29 9.10 22.57
C GLY A 179 -18.02 10.43 22.61
N MET A 180 -17.77 11.21 23.64
CA MET A 180 -18.17 12.61 23.65
C MET A 180 -17.00 13.47 23.21
N TYR A 181 -17.30 14.48 22.41
CA TYR A 181 -16.30 15.47 22.03
C TYR A 181 -15.86 16.26 23.27
N ALA A 182 -14.57 16.19 23.62
CA ALA A 182 -14.03 16.87 24.79
C ALA A 182 -14.10 18.41 24.72
N GLY A 183 -14.30 18.97 23.52
CA GLY A 183 -14.41 20.42 23.31
C GLY A 183 -15.81 21.00 23.51
N ILE A 184 -16.78 20.22 24.03
CA ILE A 184 -18.12 20.73 24.33
C ILE A 184 -18.01 21.78 25.46
N LYS A 185 -18.22 23.05 25.10
CA LYS A 185 -18.12 24.18 26.05
C LYS A 185 -19.40 24.40 26.87
N HIS A 186 -20.56 24.01 26.32
CA HIS A 186 -21.85 24.22 26.96
C HIS A 186 -22.21 22.99 27.82
N PRO A 187 -22.35 23.13 29.15
CA PRO A 187 -22.67 22.01 30.04
C PRO A 187 -23.95 21.28 29.61
N ALA A 188 -25.01 22.00 29.23
CA ALA A 188 -26.25 21.40 28.78
C ALA A 188 -26.09 20.44 27.59
N VAL A 189 -25.21 20.77 26.63
CA VAL A 189 -24.94 19.90 25.47
C VAL A 189 -24.13 18.68 25.88
N ARG A 190 -23.16 18.85 26.79
CA ARG A 190 -22.37 17.74 27.34
C ARG A 190 -23.27 16.78 28.10
N ASP A 191 -24.13 17.33 28.95
CA ASP A 191 -25.01 16.56 29.82
C ASP A 191 -26.06 15.84 28.99
N ALA A 192 -26.66 16.49 27.98
CA ALA A 192 -27.56 15.83 27.03
C ALA A 192 -26.87 14.74 26.21
N ALA A 193 -25.63 14.95 25.77
CA ALA A 193 -24.85 13.93 25.08
C ALA A 193 -24.55 12.73 25.99
N PHE A 194 -24.21 12.99 27.25
CA PHE A 194 -23.97 11.95 28.24
C PHE A 194 -25.26 11.18 28.56
N GLU A 195 -26.36 11.88 28.77
CA GLU A 195 -27.68 11.32 28.99
C GLU A 195 -28.11 10.45 27.80
N TYR A 196 -27.85 10.90 26.56
CA TYR A 196 -28.12 10.10 25.37
C TYR A 196 -27.29 8.81 25.31
N ILE A 197 -25.98 8.87 25.64
CA ILE A 197 -25.13 7.67 25.68
C ILE A 197 -25.68 6.65 26.69
N TRP A 198 -26.09 7.10 27.87
CA TRP A 198 -26.72 6.25 28.87
C TRP A 198 -28.10 5.74 28.44
N TYR A 199 -28.93 6.61 27.86
CA TYR A 199 -30.24 6.27 27.34
C TYR A 199 -30.14 5.19 26.27
N TYR A 200 -29.17 5.29 25.36
CA TYR A 200 -29.07 4.39 24.22
C TYR A 200 -28.84 2.92 24.61
N ASP A 201 -28.17 2.68 25.74
CA ASP A 201 -27.96 1.36 26.33
C ASP A 201 -28.94 1.04 27.46
N SER A 202 -29.93 1.93 27.70
CA SER A 202 -31.01 1.70 28.65
C SER A 202 -31.96 0.58 28.19
N ASP A 203 -32.72 0.04 29.14
CA ASP A 203 -33.76 -0.95 28.86
C ASP A 203 -34.86 -0.38 27.95
N GLU A 204 -35.20 0.91 28.12
CA GLU A 204 -36.21 1.59 27.30
C GLU A 204 -35.79 1.70 25.84
N ALA A 205 -34.58 2.18 25.56
CA ALA A 205 -34.08 2.26 24.20
C ALA A 205 -33.97 0.86 23.57
N THR A 206 -33.59 -0.15 24.35
CA THR A 206 -33.52 -1.54 23.88
C THR A 206 -34.90 -2.11 23.58
N GLN A 207 -35.92 -1.77 24.37
CA GLN A 207 -37.32 -2.09 24.10
C GLN A 207 -37.82 -1.44 22.81
N ILE A 208 -37.53 -0.15 22.60
CA ILE A 208 -37.90 0.58 21.38
C ILE A 208 -37.24 -0.04 20.15
N LYS A 209 -35.93 -0.28 20.19
CA LYS A 209 -35.19 -0.95 19.10
C LYS A 209 -35.78 -2.33 18.78
N THR A 210 -36.08 -3.11 19.81
CA THR A 210 -36.70 -4.44 19.67
C THR A 210 -38.08 -4.34 19.01
N ARG A 211 -38.94 -3.44 19.48
CA ARG A 211 -40.27 -3.19 18.91
C ARG A 211 -40.16 -2.80 17.43
N MET A 212 -39.32 -1.83 17.09
CA MET A 212 -39.12 -1.38 15.71
C MET A 212 -38.68 -2.52 14.78
N MET A 213 -37.78 -3.40 15.25
CA MET A 213 -37.34 -4.56 14.49
C MET A 213 -38.46 -5.60 14.32
N VAL A 214 -39.26 -5.84 15.36
CA VAL A 214 -40.41 -6.77 15.27
C VAL A 214 -41.48 -6.24 14.32
N GLU A 215 -41.91 -4.98 14.49
CA GLU A 215 -42.91 -4.32 13.64
C GLU A 215 -42.43 -4.20 12.19
N GLY A 216 -41.14 -4.00 11.98
CA GLY A 216 -40.50 -3.99 10.66
C GLY A 216 -40.33 -5.37 10.01
N GLY A 217 -40.86 -6.45 10.61
CA GLY A 217 -40.76 -7.82 10.08
C GLY A 217 -39.41 -8.51 10.28
N LEU A 218 -38.48 -7.86 11.01
CA LEU A 218 -37.15 -8.38 11.34
C LEU A 218 -37.11 -9.04 12.73
N GLY A 219 -38.26 -9.28 13.36
CA GLY A 219 -38.36 -9.84 14.71
C GLY A 219 -37.58 -11.14 14.90
N ARG A 220 -37.54 -12.02 13.89
CA ARG A 220 -36.78 -13.29 13.92
C ARG A 220 -35.27 -13.13 14.15
N PHE A 221 -34.74 -11.92 13.92
CA PHE A 221 -33.32 -11.58 14.03
C PHE A 221 -32.95 -10.86 15.33
N VAL A 222 -33.93 -10.47 16.13
CA VAL A 222 -33.66 -9.88 17.43
C VAL A 222 -33.15 -10.99 18.36
N ASN A 223 -32.17 -10.65 19.22
CA ASN A 223 -31.69 -11.57 20.23
C ASN A 223 -32.90 -12.12 21.03
N PRO A 224 -33.09 -13.45 21.09
CA PRO A 224 -34.22 -14.07 21.78
C PRO A 224 -34.37 -13.66 23.24
N LYS A 225 -33.28 -13.28 23.92
CA LYS A 225 -33.31 -12.72 25.27
C LYS A 225 -34.12 -11.42 25.34
N TYR A 226 -33.98 -10.54 24.36
CA TYR A 226 -34.74 -9.28 24.30
C TYR A 226 -36.19 -9.52 23.88
N LEU A 227 -36.43 -10.40 22.91
CA LEU A 227 -37.79 -10.80 22.54
C LEU A 227 -38.56 -11.37 23.73
N ALA A 228 -37.94 -12.25 24.51
CA ALA A 228 -38.54 -12.83 25.70
C ALA A 228 -38.80 -11.76 26.78
N ARG A 229 -37.82 -10.88 27.01
CA ARG A 229 -37.90 -9.79 28.00
C ARG A 229 -39.04 -8.81 27.71
N TYR A 230 -39.30 -8.50 26.43
CA TYR A 230 -40.32 -7.53 26.02
C TYR A 230 -41.63 -8.16 25.53
N GLY A 231 -41.85 -9.46 25.76
CA GLY A 231 -43.15 -10.11 25.55
C GLY A 231 -43.42 -10.65 24.15
N TYR A 232 -42.42 -10.76 23.27
CA TYR A 232 -42.57 -11.27 21.90
C TYR A 232 -42.35 -12.78 21.78
N GLN A 233 -43.02 -13.58 22.63
CA GLN A 233 -42.83 -15.04 22.68
C GLN A 233 -43.19 -15.74 21.36
N ASP A 234 -44.18 -15.25 20.63
CA ASP A 234 -44.60 -15.82 19.34
C ASP A 234 -43.52 -15.63 18.26
N VAL A 235 -42.76 -14.54 18.34
CA VAL A 235 -41.67 -14.22 17.40
C VAL A 235 -40.45 -15.10 17.65
N ILE A 236 -40.19 -15.52 18.89
CA ILE A 236 -39.07 -16.42 19.23
C ILE A 236 -39.18 -17.74 18.46
N ARG A 237 -40.39 -18.21 18.19
CA ARG A 237 -40.63 -19.44 17.40
C ARG A 237 -40.15 -19.31 15.95
N LEU A 238 -40.02 -18.08 15.45
CA LEU A 238 -39.53 -17.78 14.10
C LEU A 238 -38.00 -17.66 14.03
N THR A 239 -37.31 -17.55 15.18
CA THR A 239 -35.86 -17.52 15.22
C THR A 239 -35.29 -18.90 14.89
N PRO A 240 -34.30 -19.01 13.98
CA PRO A 240 -33.66 -20.28 13.68
C PRO A 240 -33.14 -21.00 14.93
N ARG A 241 -33.31 -22.33 14.97
CA ARG A 241 -32.83 -23.17 16.07
C ARG A 241 -31.31 -23.03 16.20
N GLY A 242 -30.81 -22.91 17.43
CA GLY A 242 -29.38 -22.79 17.73
C GLY A 242 -28.84 -21.36 17.75
N TRP A 243 -29.53 -20.39 17.14
CA TRP A 243 -29.08 -18.99 17.15
C TRP A 243 -29.06 -18.41 18.56
N ALA A 244 -30.10 -18.61 19.37
CA ALA A 244 -30.14 -18.16 20.77
C ALA A 244 -28.89 -18.57 21.55
N LYS A 245 -28.51 -19.85 21.46
CA LYS A 245 -27.32 -20.42 22.09
C LYS A 245 -26.04 -19.90 21.45
N THR A 246 -26.06 -19.59 20.15
CA THR A 246 -24.95 -18.95 19.45
C THR A 246 -24.66 -17.54 20.00
N PHE A 247 -25.69 -16.73 20.21
CA PHE A 247 -25.54 -15.41 20.84
C PHE A 247 -24.95 -15.52 22.24
N GLU A 248 -25.48 -16.43 23.06
CA GLU A 248 -25.02 -16.66 24.42
C GLU A 248 -23.54 -17.06 24.45
N ILE A 249 -23.17 -18.04 23.62
CA ILE A 249 -21.78 -18.50 23.50
C ILE A 249 -20.88 -17.35 23.04
N ALA A 250 -21.25 -16.64 21.96
CA ALA A 250 -20.43 -15.55 21.40
C ALA A 250 -20.17 -14.42 22.40
N VAL A 251 -21.11 -14.16 23.31
CA VAL A 251 -20.92 -13.19 24.41
C VAL A 251 -20.07 -13.77 25.53
N ASN A 252 -20.38 -14.99 26.00
CA ASN A 252 -19.71 -15.60 27.15
C ASN A 252 -18.25 -15.96 26.88
N THR A 253 -17.91 -16.32 25.65
CA THR A 253 -16.54 -16.67 25.25
C THR A 253 -15.83 -15.55 24.50
N GLY A 254 -16.46 -14.38 24.40
CA GLY A 254 -15.89 -13.24 23.74
C GLY A 254 -14.89 -12.54 24.65
N LYS A 255 -13.80 -12.01 24.08
CA LYS A 255 -12.82 -11.18 24.79
C LYS A 255 -12.91 -9.73 24.31
N PRO A 256 -12.84 -8.73 25.21
CA PRO A 256 -12.81 -7.34 24.81
C PRO A 256 -11.54 -7.04 24.01
N GLU A 257 -11.63 -6.10 23.08
CA GLU A 257 -10.44 -5.56 22.43
C GLU A 257 -9.44 -5.03 23.47
N PRO A 258 -8.13 -5.19 23.23
CA PRO A 258 -7.10 -4.59 24.06
C PRO A 258 -7.36 -3.09 24.26
N TYR A 259 -7.35 -2.66 25.51
CA TYR A 259 -7.57 -1.27 25.90
C TYR A 259 -6.35 -0.73 26.66
N GLY A 260 -6.34 0.58 26.88
CA GLY A 260 -5.22 1.27 27.51
C GLY A 260 -4.35 2.03 26.49
N ARG A 261 -3.30 2.68 27.02
CA ARG A 261 -2.46 3.58 26.24
C ARG A 261 -1.71 2.81 25.14
N ASN A 262 -1.76 3.31 23.90
CA ASN A 262 -1.07 2.74 22.73
C ASN A 262 -1.50 1.31 22.33
N SER A 263 -2.60 0.78 22.87
CA SER A 263 -3.14 -0.56 22.53
C SER A 263 -3.48 -0.72 21.04
N ASN A 264 -3.86 0.37 20.37
CA ASN A 264 -4.08 0.41 18.92
C ASN A 264 -2.85 0.00 18.10
N VAL A 265 -1.64 0.21 18.62
CA VAL A 265 -0.39 -0.18 17.95
C VAL A 265 -0.22 -1.71 17.95
N ALA A 266 -0.82 -2.43 18.89
CA ALA A 266 -0.68 -3.88 19.01
C ALA A 266 -1.15 -4.60 17.73
N TYR A 267 -2.32 -4.21 17.21
CA TYR A 267 -2.88 -4.80 15.99
C TYR A 267 -1.97 -4.60 14.78
N ASP A 268 -1.41 -3.42 14.60
CA ASP A 268 -0.48 -3.17 13.49
C ASP A 268 0.80 -4.02 13.62
N MET A 269 1.31 -4.18 14.83
CA MET A 269 2.51 -4.98 15.08
C MET A 269 2.25 -6.49 14.91
N MET A 270 1.05 -6.97 15.24
CA MET A 270 0.63 -8.37 14.98
C MET A 270 0.50 -8.67 13.49
N THR A 271 0.20 -7.67 12.66
CA THR A 271 0.05 -7.85 11.21
C THR A 271 1.38 -8.17 10.51
N LEU A 272 2.50 -7.65 11.00
CA LEU A 272 3.81 -7.86 10.40
C LEU A 272 4.25 -9.34 10.35
N PRO A 273 4.23 -10.11 11.47
CA PRO A 273 4.61 -11.52 11.43
C PRO A 273 3.65 -12.36 10.59
N LEU A 274 2.36 -12.00 10.47
CA LEU A 274 1.41 -12.70 9.58
C LEU A 274 1.85 -12.62 8.11
N GLN A 275 2.19 -11.41 7.65
CA GLN A 275 2.62 -11.20 6.27
C GLN A 275 3.98 -11.86 5.98
N GLN A 276 4.89 -11.83 6.95
CA GLN A 276 6.18 -12.50 6.84
C GLN A 276 6.03 -14.02 6.78
N ALA A 277 5.22 -14.62 7.66
CA ALA A 277 4.95 -16.06 7.66
C ALA A 277 4.36 -16.52 6.32
N GLU A 278 3.40 -15.78 5.76
CA GLU A 278 2.83 -16.10 4.45
C GLU A 278 3.84 -15.98 3.31
N GLN A 279 4.70 -14.97 3.36
CA GLN A 279 5.75 -14.80 2.38
C GLN A 279 6.77 -15.94 2.47
N MET A 280 7.17 -16.34 3.68
CA MET A 280 8.07 -17.46 3.92
C MET A 280 7.44 -18.78 3.44
N LEU A 281 6.15 -19.02 3.72
CA LEU A 281 5.44 -20.19 3.20
C LEU A 281 5.41 -20.18 1.66
N LYS A 282 5.10 -19.03 1.07
CA LYS A 282 5.07 -18.89 -0.40
C LYS A 282 6.42 -19.12 -1.04
N ASN A 283 7.48 -18.70 -0.37
CA ASN A 283 8.84 -18.86 -0.81
C ASN A 283 9.39 -20.28 -0.60
N GLY A 284 8.72 -21.14 0.17
CA GLY A 284 9.24 -22.45 0.57
C GLY A 284 10.36 -22.34 1.62
N GLU A 285 10.38 -21.25 2.40
CA GLU A 285 11.33 -21.02 3.49
C GLU A 285 10.84 -21.63 4.82
N LEU A 286 9.54 -21.89 4.93
CA LEU A 286 8.97 -22.64 6.06
C LEU A 286 9.11 -24.14 5.83
N SER A 287 9.54 -24.87 6.86
CA SER A 287 9.67 -26.32 6.82
C SER A 287 8.31 -27.03 6.67
N ASP A 288 8.31 -28.17 5.98
CA ASP A 288 7.14 -29.06 5.93
C ASP A 288 6.92 -29.76 7.28
N ASP A 289 7.99 -30.00 8.03
CA ASP A 289 7.93 -30.51 9.40
C ASP A 289 7.29 -29.49 10.34
N GLN A 290 6.24 -29.92 11.06
CA GLN A 290 5.44 -29.04 11.90
C GLN A 290 6.25 -28.46 13.07
N ALA A 291 7.11 -29.25 13.71
CA ALA A 291 7.88 -28.80 14.87
C ALA A 291 8.89 -27.70 14.45
N THR A 292 9.63 -27.95 13.38
CA THR A 292 10.59 -26.98 12.81
C THR A 292 9.86 -25.71 12.33
N ARG A 293 8.72 -25.85 11.66
CA ARG A 293 7.92 -24.71 11.21
C ARG A 293 7.41 -23.87 12.38
N HIS A 294 6.96 -24.51 13.46
CA HIS A 294 6.51 -23.82 14.67
C HIS A 294 7.64 -23.03 15.34
N GLU A 295 8.87 -23.55 15.35
CA GLU A 295 10.05 -22.83 15.83
C GLU A 295 10.34 -21.58 14.99
N GLN A 296 10.30 -21.69 13.65
CA GLN A 296 10.47 -20.55 12.75
C GLN A 296 9.39 -19.47 12.98
N LEU A 297 8.13 -19.88 13.13
CA LEU A 297 7.01 -18.98 13.40
C LEU A 297 7.10 -18.33 14.79
N LYS A 298 7.57 -19.08 15.80
CA LYS A 298 7.83 -18.56 17.15
C LYS A 298 8.87 -17.45 17.12
N ALA A 299 9.97 -17.64 16.39
CA ALA A 299 11.01 -16.63 16.24
C ALA A 299 10.48 -15.32 15.62
N LEU A 300 9.60 -15.40 14.61
CA LEU A 300 8.93 -14.23 14.03
C LEU A 300 8.05 -13.50 15.05
N LEU A 301 7.24 -14.25 15.82
CA LEU A 301 6.38 -13.68 16.85
C LEU A 301 7.19 -13.04 17.99
N ASP A 302 8.30 -13.65 18.41
CA ASP A 302 9.19 -13.11 19.44
C ASP A 302 9.84 -11.79 18.99
N GLN A 303 10.31 -11.74 17.75
CA GLN A 303 10.83 -10.51 17.17
C GLN A 303 9.75 -9.43 17.10
N ALA A 304 8.53 -9.80 16.68
CA ALA A 304 7.40 -8.88 16.59
C ALA A 304 6.96 -8.36 17.97
N VAL A 305 6.89 -9.21 19.00
CA VAL A 305 6.56 -8.82 20.38
C VAL A 305 7.63 -7.93 20.98
N ALA A 306 8.92 -8.25 20.80
CA ALA A 306 10.02 -7.41 21.27
C ALA A 306 9.93 -6.00 20.66
N LYS A 307 9.71 -5.91 19.35
CA LYS A 307 9.52 -4.65 18.63
C LYS A 307 8.24 -3.92 19.06
N ALA A 308 7.13 -4.65 19.24
CA ALA A 308 5.86 -4.09 19.68
C ALA A 308 5.98 -3.47 21.07
N ASN A 309 6.62 -4.16 22.00
CA ASN A 309 6.88 -3.68 23.35
C ASN A 309 7.81 -2.46 23.36
N GLU A 310 8.89 -2.45 22.56
CA GLU A 310 9.73 -1.25 22.40
C GLU A 310 8.91 -0.04 21.96
N LYS A 311 8.05 -0.22 20.94
CA LYS A 311 7.24 0.85 20.34
C LYS A 311 6.07 1.29 21.22
N MET A 312 5.48 0.37 21.97
CA MET A 312 4.27 0.60 22.77
C MET A 312 4.60 1.13 24.16
N ILE A 313 5.55 0.49 24.85
CA ILE A 313 5.94 0.86 26.22
C ILE A 313 6.69 2.19 26.17
N GLY A 314 7.49 2.45 25.14
CA GLY A 314 8.04 3.78 24.85
C GLY A 314 8.95 4.35 25.94
N ILE A 315 9.36 3.55 26.93
CA ILE A 315 10.33 3.94 27.95
C ILE A 315 11.71 3.60 27.41
N LEU A 316 12.22 4.51 26.59
CA LEU A 316 13.66 4.55 26.31
C LEU A 316 14.37 4.82 27.64
N THR A 317 15.45 4.10 27.89
CA THR A 317 16.34 4.43 29.02
C THR A 317 16.77 5.90 28.91
N PRO A 318 16.97 6.64 30.03
CA PRO A 318 17.36 8.06 29.97
C PRO A 318 18.57 8.32 29.05
N ARG A 319 19.49 7.35 28.98
CA ARG A 319 20.65 7.38 28.07
C ARG A 319 20.24 7.33 26.59
N GLN A 320 19.30 6.45 26.22
CA GLN A 320 18.77 6.37 24.85
C GLN A 320 18.04 7.66 24.46
N VAL A 321 17.23 8.24 25.35
CA VAL A 321 16.57 9.53 25.09
C VAL A 321 17.61 10.62 24.82
N GLN A 322 18.66 10.69 25.65
CA GLN A 322 19.73 11.67 25.47
C GLN A 322 20.48 11.47 24.15
N THR A 323 20.83 10.22 23.79
CA THR A 323 21.48 9.89 22.51
C THR A 323 20.60 10.26 21.30
N ARG A 324 19.30 9.98 21.36
CA ARG A 324 18.37 10.36 20.28
C ARG A 324 18.25 11.88 20.15
N ARG A 325 18.14 12.60 21.28
CA ARG A 325 18.07 14.07 21.30
C ARG A 325 19.35 14.72 20.77
N THR A 326 20.53 14.24 21.17
CA THR A 326 21.80 14.79 20.68
C THR A 326 21.98 14.51 19.19
N THR A 327 21.64 13.30 18.74
CA THR A 327 21.68 12.95 17.32
C THR A 327 20.71 13.81 16.51
N ALA A 328 19.48 14.00 16.99
CA ALA A 328 18.50 14.88 16.37
C ALA A 328 18.98 16.34 16.29
N ALA A 329 19.59 16.86 17.37
CA ALA A 329 20.15 18.21 17.39
C ALA A 329 21.28 18.38 16.36
N VAL A 330 22.19 17.42 16.28
CA VAL A 330 23.29 17.43 15.29
C VAL A 330 22.74 17.37 13.87
N VAL A 331 21.80 16.45 13.60
CA VAL A 331 21.18 16.33 12.28
C VAL A 331 20.45 17.61 11.91
N LEU A 332 19.62 18.17 12.79
CA LEU A 332 18.91 19.43 12.51
C LEU A 332 19.86 20.61 12.31
N LEU A 333 20.96 20.68 13.06
CA LEU A 333 21.98 21.69 12.85
C LEU A 333 22.60 21.56 11.46
N LEU A 334 22.95 20.34 11.03
CA LEU A 334 23.45 20.06 9.68
C LEU A 334 22.42 20.45 8.61
N ILE A 335 21.12 20.18 8.86
CA ILE A 335 20.01 20.57 7.98
C ILE A 335 19.97 22.09 7.84
N VAL A 336 19.97 22.84 8.94
CA VAL A 336 19.94 24.31 8.94
C VAL A 336 21.16 24.88 8.22
N VAL A 337 22.35 24.36 8.48
CA VAL A 337 23.59 24.75 7.79
C VAL A 337 23.47 24.48 6.29
N ALA A 338 22.99 23.31 5.90
CA ALA A 338 22.77 22.98 4.50
C ALA A 338 21.78 23.96 3.85
N PHE A 339 20.62 24.21 4.45
CA PHE A 339 19.66 25.21 3.96
C PHE A 339 20.29 26.59 3.82
N ALA A 340 21.06 27.05 4.81
CA ALA A 340 21.75 28.35 4.74
C ALA A 340 22.75 28.40 3.58
N LEU A 341 23.50 27.32 3.34
CA LEU A 341 24.42 27.20 2.20
C LEU A 341 23.67 27.19 0.86
N VAL A 342 22.53 26.50 0.79
CA VAL A 342 21.67 26.48 -0.40
C VAL A 342 21.12 27.87 -0.68
N PHE A 343 20.49 28.52 0.29
CA PHE A 343 19.98 29.88 0.15
C PHE A 343 21.07 30.86 -0.25
N ARG A 344 22.26 30.76 0.35
CA ARG A 344 23.43 31.54 -0.04
C ARG A 344 23.80 31.30 -1.50
N LYS A 345 23.85 30.05 -1.96
CA LYS A 345 24.13 29.72 -3.37
C LYS A 345 23.07 30.25 -4.32
N VAL A 346 21.78 30.14 -3.96
CA VAL A 346 20.67 30.66 -4.76
C VAL A 346 20.80 32.16 -4.90
N ILE A 347 20.96 32.89 -3.78
CA ILE A 347 21.16 34.34 -3.79
C ILE A 347 22.39 34.69 -4.64
N GLN A 348 23.52 34.00 -4.48
CA GLN A 348 24.71 34.23 -5.30
C GLN A 348 24.49 33.98 -6.80
N THR A 349 23.69 32.98 -7.16
CA THR A 349 23.43 32.63 -8.57
C THR A 349 22.50 33.64 -9.24
N PHE A 350 21.53 34.20 -8.51
CA PHE A 350 20.56 35.17 -9.02
C PHE A 350 20.94 36.63 -8.75
N THR A 351 22.01 36.90 -8.00
CA THR A 351 22.54 38.25 -7.82
C THR A 351 23.36 38.62 -9.06
N PRO A 352 23.08 39.76 -9.73
CA PRO A 352 23.84 40.19 -10.89
C PRO A 352 25.33 40.38 -10.52
N PRO A 353 26.27 40.03 -11.42
CA PRO A 353 27.69 40.24 -11.16
C PRO A 353 27.98 41.72 -10.88
N SER A 354 28.79 41.99 -9.86
CA SER A 354 29.06 43.34 -9.36
C SER A 354 29.80 44.23 -10.38
N THR A 355 30.37 43.65 -11.43
CA THR A 355 31.06 44.35 -12.52
C THR A 355 30.54 43.88 -13.87
N ALA A 356 29.90 44.77 -14.62
CA ALA A 356 29.70 44.58 -16.07
C ALA A 356 31.05 44.74 -16.80
N VAL A 357 31.15 44.20 -18.02
CA VAL A 357 32.32 44.32 -18.92
C VAL A 357 32.75 45.79 -19.12
N ASP A 358 31.83 46.75 -18.94
CA ASP A 358 32.05 48.20 -19.05
C ASP A 358 32.40 48.92 -17.73
N GLY A 359 32.78 48.20 -16.66
CA GLY A 359 33.23 48.80 -15.39
C GLY A 359 32.13 49.49 -14.54
N LYS A 360 30.87 49.46 -14.97
CA LYS A 360 29.72 49.99 -14.20
C LYS A 360 29.22 48.95 -13.18
N GLN A 361 29.04 49.38 -11.94
CA GLN A 361 28.40 48.58 -10.88
C GLN A 361 26.93 48.32 -11.22
N VAL A 362 26.56 47.06 -11.46
CA VAL A 362 25.16 46.66 -11.65
C VAL A 362 24.54 46.44 -10.27
N ARG A 363 23.74 47.39 -9.78
CA ARG A 363 22.92 47.25 -8.56
C ARG A 363 21.51 46.78 -8.91
N TRP A 364 20.82 46.15 -7.96
CA TRP A 364 19.40 45.79 -8.09
C TRP A 364 18.57 47.03 -8.44
N GLY A 365 18.00 47.04 -9.65
CA GLY A 365 17.27 48.18 -10.20
C GLY A 365 15.85 48.34 -9.65
N PHE A 366 15.67 48.36 -8.32
CA PHE A 366 14.35 48.44 -7.67
C PHE A 366 13.51 49.63 -8.17
N LYS A 367 14.13 50.80 -8.35
CA LYS A 367 13.46 51.98 -8.91
C LYS A 367 13.12 51.83 -10.40
N LYS A 368 13.92 51.10 -11.18
CA LYS A 368 13.72 50.92 -12.63
C LYS A 368 12.58 49.95 -12.95
N TYR A 369 12.36 48.94 -12.10
CA TYR A 369 11.37 47.88 -12.31
C TYR A 369 10.23 47.88 -11.30
N TRP A 370 9.94 49.02 -10.65
CA TRP A 370 8.89 49.16 -9.63
C TRP A 370 7.51 48.64 -10.10
N SER A 371 7.12 48.96 -11.34
CA SER A 371 5.86 48.49 -11.94
C SER A 371 5.81 46.96 -12.08
N ALA A 372 6.93 46.32 -12.40
CA ALA A 372 7.03 44.85 -12.48
C ALA A 372 6.91 44.20 -11.10
N TYR A 373 7.51 44.79 -10.05
CA TYR A 373 7.34 44.29 -8.69
C TYR A 373 5.89 44.42 -8.21
N LEU A 374 5.23 45.55 -8.51
CA LEU A 374 3.84 45.78 -8.13
C LEU A 374 2.89 44.75 -8.77
N LEU A 375 3.14 44.37 -10.03
CA LEU A 375 2.44 43.29 -10.73
C LEU A 375 2.66 41.90 -10.11
N LEU A 376 3.83 41.66 -9.49
CA LEU A 376 4.16 40.38 -8.85
C LEU A 376 3.60 40.23 -7.43
N ILE A 377 3.30 41.34 -6.74
CA ILE A 377 2.83 41.34 -5.34
C ILE A 377 1.61 40.43 -5.14
N PRO A 378 0.52 40.49 -5.96
CA PRO A 378 -0.63 39.61 -5.75
C PRO A 378 -0.29 38.13 -5.84
N ALA A 379 0.59 37.74 -6.77
CA ALA A 379 1.05 36.36 -6.91
C ALA A 379 1.90 35.93 -5.70
N LEU A 380 2.85 36.76 -5.27
CA LEU A 380 3.70 36.47 -4.10
C LEU A 380 2.89 36.39 -2.80
N LEU A 381 1.93 37.29 -2.60
CA LEU A 381 1.05 37.26 -1.44
C LEU A 381 0.19 35.99 -1.41
N THR A 382 -0.33 35.56 -2.56
CA THR A 382 -1.10 34.33 -2.67
C THR A 382 -0.24 33.11 -2.31
N VAL A 383 1.00 33.03 -2.82
CA VAL A 383 1.93 31.94 -2.49
C VAL A 383 2.31 31.99 -1.00
N LEU A 384 2.62 33.16 -0.45
CA LEU A 384 2.97 33.33 0.95
C LEU A 384 1.82 32.88 1.87
N MET A 385 0.61 33.37 1.60
CA MET A 385 -0.56 33.14 2.43
C MET A 385 -1.04 31.68 2.38
N TRP A 386 -1.02 31.04 1.21
CA TRP A 386 -1.59 29.69 1.06
C TRP A 386 -0.56 28.55 1.16
N HIS A 387 0.73 28.81 0.91
CA HIS A 387 1.76 27.77 0.98
C HIS A 387 2.64 27.93 2.22
N TYR A 388 3.26 29.10 2.41
CA TYR A 388 4.28 29.28 3.45
C TYR A 388 3.70 29.51 4.86
N VAL A 389 2.58 30.23 4.99
CA VAL A 389 1.94 30.43 6.30
C VAL A 389 1.45 29.10 6.90
N PRO A 390 0.71 28.24 6.16
CA PRO A 390 0.34 26.91 6.65
C PRO A 390 1.55 26.02 6.94
N LEU A 391 2.58 26.07 6.09
CA LEU A 391 3.84 25.33 6.31
C LEU A 391 4.49 25.73 7.65
N LEU A 392 4.64 27.04 7.91
CA LEU A 392 5.25 27.54 9.15
C LEU A 392 4.43 27.14 10.38
N ARG A 393 3.10 27.27 10.32
CA ARG A 393 2.21 26.85 11.41
C ARG A 393 2.27 25.35 11.65
N GLY A 394 2.26 24.54 10.59
CA GLY A 394 2.40 23.09 10.68
C GLY A 394 3.77 22.67 11.23
N SER A 395 4.83 23.39 10.89
CA SER A 395 6.20 23.06 11.32
C SER A 395 6.40 23.10 12.84
N VAL A 396 5.63 23.94 13.53
CA VAL A 396 5.64 23.99 15.00
C VAL A 396 5.18 22.65 15.61
N MET A 397 4.29 21.92 14.92
CA MET A 397 3.80 20.61 15.36
C MET A 397 4.94 19.60 15.51
N ALA A 398 6.01 19.70 14.70
CA ALA A 398 7.16 18.79 14.79
C ALA A 398 7.89 18.86 16.14
N PHE A 399 7.76 19.96 16.89
CA PHE A 399 8.40 20.15 18.20
C PHE A 399 7.43 19.93 19.38
N MET A 400 6.23 19.43 19.08
CA MET A 400 5.16 19.24 20.05
C MET A 400 4.71 17.78 20.05
N ASP A 401 4.30 17.31 21.23
CA ASP A 401 3.31 16.24 21.34
C ASP A 401 1.95 16.87 21.00
N TYR A 402 1.72 17.02 19.70
CA TYR A 402 0.60 17.77 19.16
C TYR A 402 -0.67 16.94 19.27
N ASN A 403 -1.57 17.39 20.14
CA ASN A 403 -2.91 16.87 20.21
C ASN A 403 -3.82 17.79 19.39
N ILE A 404 -4.53 17.24 18.40
CA ILE A 404 -5.52 17.98 17.59
C ILE A 404 -6.55 18.66 18.49
N MET A 405 -6.86 18.00 19.61
CA MET A 405 -7.80 18.44 20.63
C MET A 405 -7.14 18.43 22.00
N GLY A 406 -7.33 19.50 22.78
CA GLY A 406 -6.75 19.65 24.12
C GLY A 406 -5.41 20.39 24.12
N ASN A 407 -4.65 20.25 25.20
CA ASN A 407 -3.38 20.95 25.36
C ASN A 407 -2.24 20.18 24.66
N SER A 408 -1.52 20.86 23.78
CA SER A 408 -0.29 20.33 23.18
C SER A 408 0.90 20.62 24.10
N LYS A 409 1.76 19.62 24.32
CA LYS A 409 2.98 19.78 25.13
C LYS A 409 4.18 19.97 24.22
N PHE A 410 5.05 20.93 24.55
CA PHE A 410 6.32 21.10 23.84
C PHE A 410 7.29 19.97 24.24
N THR A 411 7.72 19.18 23.26
CA THR A 411 8.63 18.04 23.46
C THR A 411 10.02 18.27 22.86
N GLY A 412 10.24 19.44 22.23
CA GLY A 412 11.53 19.80 21.65
C GLY A 412 11.90 18.89 20.49
N LEU A 413 13.00 18.15 20.59
CA LEU A 413 13.56 17.35 19.49
C LEU A 413 13.16 15.87 19.52
N ASP A 414 12.26 15.48 20.41
CA ASP A 414 11.90 14.07 20.63
C ASP A 414 11.31 13.41 19.38
N ASN A 415 10.45 14.12 18.66
CA ASN A 415 9.87 13.61 17.42
C ASN A 415 10.94 13.33 16.36
N PHE A 416 11.89 14.25 16.16
CA PHE A 416 13.01 14.05 15.23
C PHE A 416 13.90 12.88 15.66
N GLY A 417 14.22 12.79 16.96
CA GLY A 417 15.00 11.69 17.51
C GLY A 417 14.31 10.34 17.36
N ASN A 418 12.99 10.28 17.52
CA ASN A 418 12.23 9.05 17.32
C ASN A 418 12.19 8.63 15.85
N VAL A 419 12.01 9.56 14.92
CA VAL A 419 11.97 9.26 13.49
C VAL A 419 13.33 8.80 12.97
N LEU A 420 14.43 9.41 13.42
CA LEU A 420 15.78 9.02 12.97
C LEU A 420 16.15 7.58 13.33
N PHE A 421 15.58 7.06 14.42
CA PHE A 421 15.81 5.70 14.88
C PHE A 421 14.64 4.75 14.53
N ASP A 422 13.66 5.22 13.75
CA ASP A 422 12.56 4.39 13.28
C ASP A 422 12.98 3.63 12.02
N VAL A 423 13.11 2.30 12.14
CA VAL A 423 13.45 1.42 11.03
C VAL A 423 12.38 1.45 9.93
N GLU A 424 11.10 1.59 10.30
CA GLU A 424 10.00 1.63 9.33
C GLU A 424 10.04 2.92 8.50
N TRP A 425 10.45 4.03 9.10
CA TRP A 425 10.68 5.27 8.37
C TRP A 425 11.73 5.10 7.28
N TRP A 426 12.89 4.52 7.62
CA TRP A 426 13.95 4.29 6.64
C TRP A 426 13.59 3.26 5.57
N GLN A 427 12.81 2.23 5.93
CA GLN A 427 12.24 1.32 4.94
C GLN A 427 11.29 2.05 3.99
N ALA A 428 10.44 2.95 4.50
CA ALA A 428 9.53 3.74 3.68
C ALA A 428 10.27 4.73 2.77
N VAL A 429 11.37 5.32 3.24
CA VAL A 429 12.28 6.16 2.45
C VAL A 429 12.97 5.34 1.36
N TYR A 430 13.45 4.14 1.67
CA TYR A 430 14.02 3.22 0.68
C TYR A 430 12.99 2.80 -0.38
N ASN A 431 11.76 2.52 0.03
CA ASN A 431 10.66 2.26 -0.88
C ASN A 431 10.31 3.48 -1.75
N SER A 432 10.37 4.70 -1.20
CA SER A 432 10.24 5.93 -1.99
C SER A 432 11.34 6.06 -3.03
N LEU A 433 12.59 5.71 -2.70
CA LEU A 433 13.68 5.69 -3.67
C LEU A 433 13.45 4.66 -4.78
N ARG A 434 13.04 3.44 -4.43
CA ARG A 434 12.66 2.39 -5.40
C ARG A 434 11.53 2.86 -6.31
N TYR A 435 10.47 3.40 -5.73
CA TYR A 435 9.32 3.93 -6.47
C TYR A 435 9.72 5.09 -7.38
N CYS A 436 10.51 6.03 -6.88
CA CYS A 436 11.02 7.17 -7.64
C CYS A 436 11.86 6.73 -8.83
N PHE A 437 12.78 5.78 -8.62
CA PHE A 437 13.58 5.19 -9.69
C PHE A 437 12.70 4.54 -10.77
N LEU A 438 11.68 3.77 -10.37
CA LEU A 438 10.76 3.12 -11.30
C LEU A 438 9.91 4.14 -12.06
N ILE A 439 9.35 5.13 -11.39
CA ILE A 439 8.58 6.21 -12.02
C ILE A 439 9.45 6.94 -13.02
N ILE A 440 10.65 7.39 -12.64
CA ILE A 440 11.55 8.08 -13.55
C ILE A 440 11.91 7.20 -14.74
N SER A 441 12.22 5.92 -14.53
CA SER A 441 12.61 5.04 -15.63
C SER A 441 11.45 4.77 -16.59
N LEU A 442 10.23 4.59 -16.06
CA LEU A 442 9.07 4.12 -16.81
C LEU A 442 8.11 5.21 -17.27
N THR A 443 8.06 6.38 -16.64
CA THR A 443 7.12 7.46 -17.01
C THR A 443 7.81 8.62 -17.72
N PHE A 444 9.11 8.81 -17.54
CA PHE A 444 9.84 9.93 -18.15
C PHE A 444 10.22 9.67 -19.61
N LEU A 445 10.73 8.47 -19.91
CA LEU A 445 11.22 8.13 -21.24
C LEU A 445 10.12 7.84 -22.26
N PRO A 446 9.05 7.08 -21.92
CA PRO A 446 8.05 6.71 -22.93
C PRO A 446 7.34 7.89 -23.61
N PRO A 447 6.99 9.00 -22.94
CA PRO A 447 6.42 10.17 -23.62
C PRO A 447 7.35 10.77 -24.68
N VAL A 448 8.67 10.80 -24.43
CA VAL A 448 9.67 11.30 -25.38
C VAL A 448 9.76 10.37 -26.59
N ILE A 449 9.88 9.06 -26.34
CA ILE A 449 9.98 8.04 -27.38
C ILE A 449 8.70 8.06 -28.23
N LEU A 450 7.53 8.08 -27.59
CA LEU A 450 6.24 8.12 -28.27
C LEU A 450 6.10 9.38 -29.12
N ALA A 451 6.56 10.54 -28.64
CA ALA A 451 6.51 11.79 -29.41
C ALA A 451 7.34 11.71 -30.70
N ILE A 452 8.55 11.15 -30.62
CA ILE A 452 9.42 10.91 -31.78
C ILE A 452 8.76 9.93 -32.75
N LEU A 453 8.25 8.80 -32.25
CA LEU A 453 7.56 7.81 -33.09
C LEU A 453 6.32 8.41 -33.80
N LEU A 454 5.52 9.21 -33.10
CA LEU A 454 4.33 9.86 -33.67
C LEU A 454 4.65 10.96 -34.70
N GLN A 455 5.85 11.53 -34.67
CA GLN A 455 6.31 12.47 -35.70
C GLN A 455 6.55 11.75 -37.02
N GLU A 456 7.13 10.55 -36.96
CA GLU A 456 7.49 9.71 -38.11
C GLU A 456 6.30 9.01 -38.78
N VAL A 457 5.14 8.90 -38.11
CA VAL A 457 3.96 8.22 -38.67
C VAL A 457 3.49 8.96 -39.94
N PRO A 458 3.57 8.36 -41.15
CA PRO A 458 3.32 9.08 -42.39
C PRO A 458 1.82 9.31 -42.66
N LYS A 459 0.94 8.41 -42.20
CA LYS A 459 -0.53 8.49 -42.40
C LYS A 459 -1.27 8.12 -41.10
N GLY A 460 -2.43 8.73 -40.85
CA GLY A 460 -3.27 8.41 -39.68
C GLY A 460 -2.85 9.11 -38.37
N LYS A 461 -2.09 10.20 -38.44
CA LYS A 461 -1.58 10.94 -37.26
C LYS A 461 -2.66 11.30 -36.23
N LEU A 462 -3.86 11.68 -36.68
CA LEU A 462 -4.97 12.02 -35.78
C LEU A 462 -5.45 10.80 -34.98
N LEU A 463 -5.65 9.66 -35.65
CA LEU A 463 -6.10 8.42 -35.02
C LEU A 463 -5.12 7.96 -33.94
N PHE A 464 -3.82 7.88 -34.25
CA PHE A 464 -2.81 7.48 -33.27
C PHE A 464 -2.78 8.43 -32.07
N ARG A 465 -2.80 9.75 -32.29
CA ARG A 465 -2.84 10.73 -31.19
C ARG A 465 -4.08 10.56 -30.32
N THR A 466 -5.25 10.32 -30.91
CA THR A 466 -6.49 10.09 -30.17
C THR A 466 -6.41 8.81 -29.32
N ILE A 467 -5.90 7.71 -29.88
CA ILE A 467 -5.78 6.43 -29.16
C ILE A 467 -4.84 6.56 -27.95
N PHE A 468 -3.66 7.15 -28.13
CA PHE A 468 -2.71 7.32 -27.02
C PHE A 468 -3.17 8.34 -25.98
N TYR A 469 -4.08 9.25 -26.34
CA TYR A 469 -4.66 10.22 -25.42
C TYR A 469 -5.85 9.66 -24.63
N LEU A 470 -6.55 8.66 -25.17
CA LEU A 470 -7.75 8.08 -24.56
C LEU A 470 -7.58 7.70 -23.07
N PRO A 471 -6.46 7.09 -22.64
CA PRO A 471 -6.22 6.80 -21.22
C PRO A 471 -6.33 8.02 -20.31
N ALA A 472 -5.88 9.19 -20.77
CA ALA A 472 -5.85 10.41 -19.96
C ALA A 472 -7.21 11.08 -19.81
N VAL A 473 -8.20 10.68 -20.61
CA VAL A 473 -9.59 11.15 -20.49
C VAL A 473 -10.29 10.44 -19.33
N ILE A 474 -9.81 9.27 -18.92
CA ILE A 474 -10.34 8.52 -17.79
C ILE A 474 -9.84 9.15 -16.49
N THR A 475 -10.73 9.27 -15.50
CA THR A 475 -10.33 9.79 -14.19
C THR A 475 -9.31 8.87 -13.52
N GLY A 476 -8.42 9.45 -12.70
CA GLY A 476 -7.39 8.67 -12.00
C GLY A 476 -7.95 7.53 -11.14
N LEU A 477 -9.08 7.76 -10.45
CA LEU A 477 -9.72 6.74 -9.63
C LEU A 477 -10.25 5.57 -10.46
N VAL A 478 -10.93 5.84 -11.58
CA VAL A 478 -11.45 4.79 -12.47
C VAL A 478 -10.30 3.98 -13.07
N THR A 479 -9.21 4.65 -13.44
CA THR A 479 -7.98 3.99 -13.90
C THR A 479 -7.46 3.01 -12.84
N LEU A 480 -7.33 3.44 -11.57
CA LEU A 480 -6.85 2.58 -10.49
C LEU A 480 -7.76 1.37 -10.25
N LEU A 481 -9.08 1.56 -10.27
CA LEU A 481 -10.04 0.46 -10.11
C LEU A 481 -9.97 -0.54 -11.26
N LEU A 482 -9.87 -0.05 -12.51
CA LEU A 482 -9.71 -0.88 -13.70
C LEU A 482 -8.41 -1.71 -13.64
N TRP A 483 -7.29 -1.08 -13.27
CA TRP A 483 -6.03 -1.79 -13.10
C TRP A 483 -6.05 -2.77 -11.93
N LYS A 484 -6.77 -2.46 -10.84
CA LYS A 484 -6.98 -3.41 -9.75
C LYS A 484 -7.73 -4.66 -10.23
N MET A 485 -8.70 -4.52 -11.13
CA MET A 485 -9.39 -5.66 -11.76
C MET A 485 -8.46 -6.43 -12.71
N PHE A 486 -7.61 -5.74 -13.47
CA PHE A 486 -6.62 -6.39 -14.34
C PHE A 486 -5.60 -7.22 -13.56
N TYR A 487 -5.25 -6.77 -12.35
CA TYR A 487 -4.35 -7.44 -11.41
C TYR A 487 -5.03 -8.46 -10.49
N ALA A 488 -6.30 -8.80 -10.71
CA ALA A 488 -6.98 -9.79 -9.88
C ALA A 488 -6.17 -11.10 -9.83
N PRO A 489 -5.89 -11.66 -8.64
CA PRO A 489 -5.00 -12.81 -8.44
C PRO A 489 -5.70 -14.14 -8.79
N SER A 490 -6.44 -14.14 -9.89
CA SER A 490 -7.27 -15.24 -10.39
C SER A 490 -7.12 -15.32 -11.91
N GLU A 491 -7.60 -16.40 -12.52
CA GLU A 491 -7.70 -16.53 -13.98
C GLU A 491 -8.71 -15.56 -14.61
N SER A 492 -9.63 -15.05 -13.79
CA SER A 492 -10.55 -13.99 -14.21
C SER A 492 -9.86 -12.63 -14.36
N GLY A 493 -8.66 -12.45 -13.78
CA GLY A 493 -7.84 -11.26 -13.97
C GLY A 493 -7.37 -11.13 -15.42
N ALA A 494 -7.62 -9.98 -16.05
CA ALA A 494 -7.34 -9.77 -17.47
C ALA A 494 -5.88 -10.02 -17.85
N LEU A 495 -4.92 -9.62 -17.00
CA LEU A 495 -3.50 -9.85 -17.26
C LEU A 495 -3.10 -11.31 -17.04
N ASN A 496 -3.62 -11.96 -15.99
CA ASN A 496 -3.34 -13.37 -15.73
C ASN A 496 -3.90 -14.26 -16.84
N ARG A 497 -5.07 -13.94 -17.38
CA ARG A 497 -5.64 -14.65 -18.53
C ARG A 497 -4.69 -14.63 -19.74
N VAL A 498 -3.98 -13.54 -19.99
CA VAL A 498 -2.99 -13.48 -21.08
C VAL A 498 -1.70 -14.18 -20.67
N LEU A 499 -1.15 -13.84 -19.49
CA LEU A 499 0.16 -14.29 -19.04
C LEU A 499 0.26 -15.82 -18.89
N MET A 500 -0.83 -16.47 -18.45
CA MET A 500 -0.91 -17.93 -18.30
C MET A 500 -0.97 -18.69 -19.63
N HIS A 501 -1.13 -18.01 -20.76
CA HIS A 501 -1.07 -18.62 -22.09
C HIS A 501 0.25 -18.33 -22.82
N ILE A 502 1.15 -17.54 -22.23
CA ILE A 502 2.44 -17.21 -22.83
C ILE A 502 3.48 -18.28 -22.42
N PRO A 503 4.10 -18.98 -23.39
CA PRO A 503 5.12 -19.97 -23.09
C PRO A 503 6.44 -19.33 -22.65
N ALA A 504 7.24 -20.04 -21.86
CA ALA A 504 8.46 -19.51 -21.26
C ALA A 504 9.47 -18.93 -22.28
N ILE A 505 9.53 -19.50 -23.48
CA ILE A 505 10.40 -19.09 -24.59
C ILE A 505 10.17 -17.63 -24.99
N VAL A 506 8.94 -17.12 -24.89
CA VAL A 506 8.63 -15.74 -25.27
C VAL A 506 9.32 -14.75 -24.32
N TYR A 507 9.40 -15.07 -23.02
CA TYR A 507 10.13 -14.23 -22.06
C TYR A 507 11.64 -14.26 -22.34
N VAL A 508 12.19 -15.43 -22.67
CA VAL A 508 13.63 -15.58 -23.00
C VAL A 508 13.97 -14.80 -24.26
N VAL A 509 13.22 -15.03 -25.35
CA VAL A 509 13.42 -14.33 -26.63
C VAL A 509 13.20 -12.83 -26.46
N GLY A 510 12.16 -12.41 -25.74
CA GLY A 510 11.91 -10.99 -25.47
C GLY A 510 13.06 -10.33 -24.71
N GLY A 511 13.61 -11.01 -23.69
CA GLY A 511 14.77 -10.53 -22.95
C GLY A 511 16.03 -10.42 -23.82
N VAL A 512 16.29 -11.42 -24.67
CA VAL A 512 17.42 -11.42 -25.62
C VAL A 512 17.28 -10.32 -26.67
N VAL A 513 16.08 -10.13 -27.23
CA VAL A 513 15.82 -9.07 -28.23
C VAL A 513 16.04 -7.68 -27.64
N LEU A 514 15.58 -7.43 -26.41
CA LEU A 514 15.85 -6.18 -25.72
C LEU A 514 17.34 -5.98 -25.44
N LEU A 515 18.05 -7.02 -24.98
CA LEU A 515 19.48 -6.96 -24.75
C LEU A 515 20.24 -6.62 -26.05
N ILE A 516 19.93 -7.31 -27.16
CA ILE A 516 20.54 -7.05 -28.48
C ILE A 516 20.26 -5.61 -28.93
N SER A 517 19.02 -5.14 -28.75
CA SER A 517 18.65 -3.77 -29.10
C SER A 517 19.46 -2.74 -28.31
N CYS A 518 19.58 -2.92 -26.99
CA CYS A 518 20.43 -2.07 -26.15
C CYS A 518 21.91 -2.14 -26.54
N LEU A 519 22.44 -3.31 -26.89
CA LEU A 519 23.82 -3.47 -27.35
C LEU A 519 24.08 -2.78 -28.69
N MET A 520 23.11 -2.80 -29.62
CA MET A 520 23.22 -2.05 -30.88
C MET A 520 23.29 -0.55 -30.64
N PHE A 521 22.47 -0.01 -29.73
CA PHE A 521 22.55 1.40 -29.31
C PHE A 521 23.88 1.72 -28.63
N ALA A 522 24.35 0.85 -27.73
CA ALA A 522 25.64 1.03 -27.05
C ALA A 522 26.81 1.06 -28.04
N LYS A 523 26.83 0.15 -29.03
CA LYS A 523 27.86 0.11 -30.07
C LYS A 523 27.89 1.41 -30.88
N ARG A 524 26.72 1.96 -31.22
CA ARG A 524 26.60 3.23 -31.98
C ARG A 524 27.09 4.42 -31.14
N LEU A 525 26.73 4.49 -29.87
CA LEU A 525 27.21 5.53 -28.94
C LEU A 525 28.73 5.46 -28.72
N TYR A 526 29.30 4.26 -28.68
CA TYR A 526 30.74 4.05 -28.58
C TYR A 526 31.48 4.56 -29.82
N PHE A 527 30.92 4.30 -31.02
CA PHE A 527 31.47 4.81 -32.29
C PHE A 527 31.55 6.34 -32.32
N HIS A 528 30.61 7.03 -31.69
CA HIS A 528 30.59 8.50 -31.56
C HIS A 528 31.26 9.02 -30.27
N GLU A 529 32.21 8.27 -29.69
CA GLU A 529 32.99 8.63 -28.50
C GLU A 529 32.19 8.90 -27.21
N SER A 530 30.91 8.53 -27.16
CA SER A 530 30.03 8.72 -26.00
C SER A 530 30.09 7.52 -25.04
N ASN A 531 31.29 7.25 -24.50
CA ASN A 531 31.61 6.04 -23.74
C ASN A 531 30.72 5.84 -22.49
N LYS A 532 30.38 6.93 -21.78
CA LYS A 532 29.54 6.86 -20.57
C LYS A 532 28.09 6.45 -20.89
N ALA A 533 27.54 6.95 -22.00
CA ALA A 533 26.19 6.61 -22.43
C ALA A 533 26.15 5.16 -22.95
N ALA A 534 27.17 4.74 -23.69
CA ALA A 534 27.30 3.36 -24.17
C ALA A 534 27.26 2.34 -23.02
N ILE A 535 28.04 2.55 -21.95
CA ILE A 535 28.02 1.70 -20.75
C ILE A 535 26.63 1.68 -20.11
N GLY A 536 25.96 2.83 -20.04
CA GLY A 536 24.59 2.93 -19.51
C GLY A 536 23.59 2.06 -20.27
N PHE A 537 23.66 2.03 -21.60
CA PHE A 537 22.81 1.18 -22.43
C PHE A 537 23.11 -0.31 -22.27
N VAL A 538 24.37 -0.71 -22.11
CA VAL A 538 24.73 -2.12 -21.81
C VAL A 538 24.10 -2.57 -20.49
N LEU A 539 24.26 -1.77 -19.44
CA LEU A 539 23.69 -2.07 -18.12
C LEU A 539 22.15 -2.10 -18.16
N ALA A 540 21.52 -1.18 -18.89
CA ALA A 540 20.08 -1.18 -19.10
C ALA A 540 19.61 -2.44 -19.83
N GLY A 541 20.33 -2.87 -20.88
CA GLY A 541 20.04 -4.09 -21.62
C GLY A 541 20.11 -5.34 -20.74
N LEU A 542 21.14 -5.45 -19.90
CA LEU A 542 21.26 -6.55 -18.94
C LEU A 542 20.12 -6.54 -17.92
N MET A 543 19.77 -5.37 -17.37
CA MET A 543 18.66 -5.25 -16.42
C MET A 543 17.31 -5.58 -17.05
N PHE A 544 16.98 -5.01 -18.21
CA PHE A 544 15.70 -5.27 -18.87
C PHE A 544 15.60 -6.72 -19.36
N GLY A 545 16.69 -7.26 -19.90
CA GLY A 545 16.78 -8.67 -20.27
C GLY A 545 16.52 -9.57 -19.07
N PHE A 546 17.21 -9.33 -17.96
CA PHE A 546 16.98 -10.07 -16.71
C PHE A 546 15.55 -9.91 -16.19
N ALA A 547 14.99 -8.70 -16.22
CA ALA A 547 13.64 -8.44 -15.74
C ALA A 547 12.59 -9.23 -16.52
N ILE A 548 12.66 -9.27 -17.85
CA ILE A 548 11.71 -10.06 -18.66
C ILE A 548 11.92 -11.55 -18.41
N VAL A 549 13.16 -12.04 -18.43
CA VAL A 549 13.46 -13.45 -18.17
C VAL A 549 12.99 -13.87 -16.77
N SER A 550 13.06 -12.96 -15.79
CA SER A 550 12.63 -13.22 -14.41
C SER A 550 11.13 -13.48 -14.29
N LEU A 551 10.30 -12.98 -15.21
CA LEU A 551 8.87 -13.31 -15.26
C LEU A 551 8.63 -14.77 -15.66
N GLY A 552 9.50 -15.33 -16.49
CA GLY A 552 9.51 -16.76 -16.83
C GLY A 552 10.26 -17.64 -15.82
N SER A 553 10.88 -17.07 -14.79
CA SER A 553 11.65 -17.84 -13.79
C SER A 553 10.85 -18.93 -13.07
N PRO A 554 9.54 -18.77 -12.75
CA PRO A 554 8.77 -19.85 -12.12
C PRO A 554 8.68 -21.10 -13.00
N ILE A 555 8.78 -20.95 -14.32
CA ILE A 555 8.71 -22.04 -15.30
C ILE A 555 10.11 -22.61 -15.56
N LEU A 556 11.11 -21.73 -15.76
CA LEU A 556 12.47 -22.12 -16.13
C LEU A 556 13.29 -22.67 -14.95
N PHE A 557 13.00 -22.22 -13.74
CA PHE A 557 13.74 -22.56 -12.52
C PHE A 557 12.77 -22.91 -11.37
N PRO A 558 12.03 -24.03 -11.48
CA PRO A 558 11.20 -24.50 -10.38
C PRO A 558 12.05 -24.83 -9.16
N ARG A 559 11.59 -24.42 -7.99
CA ARG A 559 12.31 -24.61 -6.72
C ARG A 559 12.22 -26.07 -6.26
N GLY A 560 13.34 -26.63 -5.80
CA GLY A 560 13.41 -27.96 -5.19
C GLY A 560 13.96 -29.09 -6.08
N GLU A 561 14.36 -28.80 -7.31
CA GLU A 561 14.94 -29.81 -8.21
C GLU A 561 16.47 -29.88 -8.17
N SER A 562 16.99 -31.09 -8.37
CA SER A 562 18.43 -31.30 -8.59
C SER A 562 18.87 -30.76 -9.94
N VAL A 563 20.14 -30.32 -10.06
CA VAL A 563 20.70 -29.77 -11.31
C VAL A 563 20.56 -30.74 -12.49
N GLY A 564 20.63 -32.05 -12.24
CA GLY A 564 20.45 -33.08 -13.27
C GLY A 564 19.02 -33.15 -13.82
N GLN A 565 18.01 -33.08 -12.95
CA GLN A 565 16.59 -33.06 -13.36
C GLN A 565 16.25 -31.76 -14.09
N TRP A 566 16.78 -30.64 -13.61
CA TRP A 566 16.63 -29.35 -14.27
C TRP A 566 17.19 -29.35 -15.69
N ALA A 567 18.40 -29.90 -15.90
CA ALA A 567 19.05 -29.92 -17.21
C ALA A 567 18.25 -30.72 -18.26
N VAL A 568 17.64 -31.83 -17.86
CA VAL A 568 16.80 -32.67 -18.74
C VAL A 568 15.46 -31.98 -19.03
N GLY A 569 14.86 -31.33 -18.02
CA GLY A 569 13.57 -30.65 -18.14
C GLY A 569 13.61 -29.25 -18.77
N PHE A 570 14.78 -28.65 -18.95
CA PHE A 570 14.91 -27.25 -19.37
C PHE A 570 14.32 -26.97 -20.77
N VAL A 571 14.60 -27.83 -21.76
CA VAL A 571 14.14 -27.63 -23.14
C VAL A 571 12.62 -27.79 -23.27
N PRO A 572 11.97 -28.83 -22.70
CA PRO A 572 10.52 -28.92 -22.65
C PRO A 572 9.86 -27.70 -22.00
N ARG A 573 10.42 -27.21 -20.88
CA ARG A 573 9.90 -26.06 -20.12
C ARG A 573 9.88 -24.75 -20.88
N LEU A 574 10.67 -24.60 -21.94
CA LEU A 574 10.58 -23.43 -22.80
C LEU A 574 9.19 -23.28 -23.44
N PHE A 575 8.44 -24.38 -23.58
CA PHE A 575 7.10 -24.39 -24.16
C PHE A 575 5.99 -24.45 -23.10
N ASP A 576 6.34 -24.63 -21.83
CA ASP A 576 5.38 -24.62 -20.73
C ASP A 576 4.93 -23.18 -20.40
N THR A 577 3.73 -23.06 -19.86
CA THR A 577 3.14 -21.79 -19.41
C THR A 577 3.13 -21.69 -17.89
N LEU A 578 2.69 -20.54 -17.35
CA LEU A 578 2.65 -20.34 -15.90
C LEU A 578 1.65 -21.31 -15.24
N PRO A 579 2.09 -22.08 -14.23
CA PRO A 579 1.24 -23.07 -13.55
C PRO A 579 0.30 -22.46 -12.50
N GLU A 580 0.49 -21.18 -12.12
CA GLU A 580 -0.35 -20.47 -11.17
C GLU A 580 -0.59 -19.00 -11.59
N PRO A 581 -1.76 -18.40 -11.29
CA PRO A 581 -2.02 -16.98 -11.54
C PRO A 581 -1.02 -16.07 -10.81
N TYR A 582 -0.53 -15.05 -11.51
CA TYR A 582 0.47 -14.16 -10.95
C TYR A 582 -0.14 -13.19 -9.92
N GLN A 583 0.45 -13.13 -8.72
CA GLN A 583 -0.02 -12.29 -7.61
C GLN A 583 0.58 -10.87 -7.66
N TRP A 584 0.23 -10.11 -8.69
CA TRP A 584 0.80 -8.78 -9.00
C TRP A 584 0.96 -7.85 -7.80
N LEU A 585 -0.10 -7.70 -7.00
CA LEU A 585 -0.16 -6.74 -5.90
C LEU A 585 0.41 -7.31 -4.60
N SER A 586 0.47 -8.64 -4.43
CA SER A 586 0.85 -9.30 -3.17
C SER A 586 2.30 -9.76 -3.14
N ASN A 587 2.92 -9.93 -4.30
CA ASN A 587 4.33 -10.30 -4.40
C ASN A 587 5.23 -9.07 -4.19
N SER A 588 6.12 -9.11 -3.19
CA SER A 588 7.00 -8.00 -2.83
C SER A 588 7.96 -7.55 -3.93
N ASN A 589 8.23 -8.43 -4.90
CA ASN A 589 9.13 -8.14 -6.03
C ASN A 589 8.43 -7.32 -7.12
N THR A 590 7.13 -7.54 -7.33
CA THR A 590 6.37 -6.90 -8.43
C THR A 590 5.36 -5.87 -7.98
N ALA A 591 4.90 -5.91 -6.74
CA ALA A 591 3.85 -5.00 -6.25
C ALA A 591 4.21 -3.53 -6.48
N MET A 592 5.48 -3.15 -6.28
CA MET A 592 5.93 -1.78 -6.51
C MET A 592 5.82 -1.38 -7.99
N ILE A 593 6.21 -2.27 -8.92
CA ILE A 593 6.12 -2.02 -10.37
C ILE A 593 4.65 -1.98 -10.80
N ALA A 594 3.81 -2.86 -10.26
CA ALA A 594 2.37 -2.89 -10.52
C ALA A 594 1.68 -1.57 -10.10
N CYS A 595 2.19 -0.88 -9.08
CA CYS A 595 1.74 0.47 -8.71
C CYS A 595 2.14 1.57 -9.71
N VAL A 596 3.21 1.36 -10.48
CA VAL A 596 3.76 2.34 -11.43
C VAL A 596 3.14 2.22 -12.83
N ILE A 597 2.89 1.00 -13.31
CA ILE A 597 2.37 0.74 -14.66
C ILE A 597 1.09 1.56 -15.00
N PRO A 598 0.08 1.66 -14.11
CA PRO A 598 -1.11 2.46 -14.38
C PRO A 598 -0.79 3.94 -14.65
N MET A 599 0.23 4.48 -13.97
CA MET A 599 0.68 5.85 -14.18
C MET A 599 1.39 6.04 -15.51
N VAL A 600 2.18 5.06 -15.94
CA VAL A 600 2.81 5.07 -17.27
C VAL A 600 1.73 5.12 -18.34
N TRP A 601 0.73 4.24 -18.22
CA TRP A 601 -0.37 4.14 -19.17
C TRP A 601 -1.20 5.44 -19.25
N ALA A 602 -1.57 6.02 -18.10
CA ALA A 602 -2.34 7.26 -18.07
C ALA A 602 -1.52 8.50 -18.46
N GLY A 603 -0.22 8.52 -18.14
CA GLY A 603 0.65 9.69 -18.33
C GLY A 603 1.32 9.78 -19.70
N MET A 604 1.48 8.66 -20.41
CA MET A 604 2.26 8.60 -21.65
C MET A 604 1.70 9.51 -22.76
N GLY A 605 0.37 9.52 -22.95
CA GLY A 605 -0.30 10.32 -23.98
C GLY A 605 -0.14 11.83 -23.78
N PRO A 606 -0.60 12.40 -22.66
CA PRO A 606 -0.44 13.84 -22.41
C PRO A 606 1.01 14.28 -22.38
N GLY A 607 1.90 13.47 -21.80
CA GLY A 607 3.33 13.77 -21.74
C GLY A 607 3.96 13.91 -23.12
N CYS A 608 3.52 13.11 -24.11
CA CYS A 608 4.11 13.14 -25.44
C CYS A 608 3.76 14.41 -26.22
N LEU A 609 2.65 15.10 -25.89
CA LEU A 609 2.22 16.33 -26.58
C LEU A 609 3.19 17.48 -26.39
N ILE A 610 3.75 17.60 -25.18
CA ILE A 610 4.73 18.65 -24.85
C ILE A 610 5.99 18.44 -25.70
N TYR A 611 6.46 17.20 -25.82
CA TYR A 611 7.62 16.86 -26.67
C TYR A 611 7.30 17.00 -28.15
N LEU A 612 6.12 16.58 -28.60
CA LEU A 612 5.70 16.69 -29.99
C LEU A 612 5.57 18.15 -30.44
N ALA A 613 5.09 19.04 -29.56
CA ALA A 613 5.04 20.48 -29.82
C ALA A 613 6.46 21.07 -29.97
N ALA A 614 7.40 20.64 -29.12
CA ALA A 614 8.79 21.08 -29.20
C ALA A 614 9.52 20.52 -30.43
N LEU A 615 9.26 19.26 -30.80
CA LEU A 615 9.81 18.61 -31.99
C LEU A 615 9.43 19.35 -33.28
N LYS A 616 8.18 19.82 -33.38
CA LYS A 616 7.72 20.66 -34.50
C LYS A 616 8.39 22.03 -34.56
N GLY A 617 9.03 22.46 -33.48
CA GLY A 617 9.79 23.71 -33.44
C GLY A 617 11.21 23.60 -33.97
N ILE A 618 11.68 22.39 -34.30
CA ILE A 618 13.01 22.17 -34.88
C ILE A 618 12.94 22.50 -36.38
N PRO A 619 13.75 23.47 -36.88
CA PRO A 619 13.79 23.78 -38.31
C PRO A 619 14.23 22.58 -39.16
N ASP A 620 13.61 22.41 -40.34
CA ASP A 620 13.87 21.29 -41.23
C ASP A 620 15.33 21.24 -41.73
N ASP A 621 15.98 22.40 -41.83
CA ASP A 621 17.40 22.58 -42.21
C ASP A 621 18.36 21.72 -41.36
N TYR A 622 18.06 21.48 -40.09
CA TYR A 622 18.88 20.61 -39.22
C TYR A 622 18.79 19.14 -39.63
N TYR A 623 17.62 18.69 -40.09
CA TYR A 623 17.44 17.32 -40.55
C TYR A 623 18.05 17.11 -41.93
N GLU A 624 17.91 18.10 -42.83
CA GLU A 624 18.53 18.08 -44.16
C GLU A 624 20.06 18.08 -44.09
N ALA A 625 20.65 18.93 -43.24
CA ALA A 625 22.09 18.95 -43.00
C ALA A 625 22.59 17.59 -42.47
N ALA A 626 21.85 16.98 -41.53
CA ALA A 626 22.18 15.67 -41.01
C ALA A 626 22.08 14.57 -42.09
N ASP A 627 21.12 14.65 -43.01
CA ASP A 627 21.04 13.73 -44.16
C ASP A 627 22.24 13.86 -45.10
N LEU A 628 22.69 15.09 -45.36
CA LEU A 628 23.88 15.35 -46.17
C LEU A 628 25.16 14.81 -45.54
N ASP A 629 25.25 14.84 -44.20
CA ASP A 629 26.37 14.27 -43.43
C ASP A 629 26.28 12.73 -43.28
N GLY A 630 25.27 12.08 -43.88
CA GLY A 630 25.07 10.64 -43.82
C GLY A 630 24.54 10.12 -42.48
N ALA A 631 23.97 11.00 -41.65
CA ALA A 631 23.43 10.63 -40.34
C ALA A 631 22.15 9.80 -40.49
N GLY A 632 22.15 8.60 -39.90
CA GLY A 632 20.96 7.75 -39.89
C GLY A 632 19.89 8.24 -38.91
N PHE A 633 18.73 7.58 -38.92
CA PHE A 633 17.58 7.92 -38.04
C PHE A 633 17.96 8.06 -36.55
N VAL A 634 18.74 7.11 -36.02
CA VAL A 634 19.17 7.13 -34.61
C VAL A 634 20.19 8.25 -34.35
N ASP A 635 21.02 8.59 -35.32
CA ASP A 635 21.99 9.68 -35.20
C ASP A 635 21.26 11.02 -35.09
N LYS A 636 20.24 11.24 -35.93
CA LYS A 636 19.37 12.43 -35.83
C LYS A 636 18.69 12.52 -34.47
N ILE A 637 18.21 11.41 -33.91
CA ILE A 637 17.61 11.40 -32.56
C ILE A 637 18.63 11.82 -31.49
N LEU A 638 19.82 11.21 -31.51
CA LEU A 638 20.82 11.39 -30.45
C LEU A 638 21.55 12.74 -30.54
N PHE A 639 21.81 13.23 -31.77
CA PHE A 639 22.69 14.37 -32.01
C PHE A 639 21.97 15.64 -32.49
N VAL A 640 20.74 15.54 -33.01
CA VAL A 640 19.94 16.72 -33.39
C VAL A 640 18.79 16.91 -32.40
N VAL A 641 17.91 15.92 -32.26
CA VAL A 641 16.67 16.02 -31.48
C VAL A 641 16.94 16.15 -29.98
N PHE A 642 17.66 15.20 -29.39
CA PHE A 642 17.88 15.16 -27.94
C PHE A 642 18.61 16.40 -27.40
N PRO A 643 19.65 16.95 -28.07
CA PRO A 643 20.30 18.19 -27.65
C PRO A 643 19.37 19.41 -27.68
N ILE A 644 18.51 19.53 -28.71
CA ILE A 644 17.55 20.63 -28.81
C ILE A 644 16.44 20.51 -27.75
N LEU A 645 15.96 19.29 -27.49
CA LEU A 645 14.93 19.03 -26.47
C LEU A 645 15.48 19.04 -25.04
N LYS A 646 16.80 19.04 -24.84
CA LYS A 646 17.45 18.93 -23.52
C LYS A 646 16.86 19.87 -22.45
N PRO A 647 16.58 21.17 -22.70
CA PRO A 647 15.98 22.05 -21.70
C PRO A 647 14.60 21.55 -21.22
N LEU A 648 13.76 21.13 -22.16
CA LEU A 648 12.41 20.62 -21.90
C LEU A 648 12.45 19.27 -21.16
N VAL A 649 13.35 18.38 -21.58
CA VAL A 649 13.64 17.09 -20.96
C VAL A 649 14.03 17.29 -19.48
N ILE A 650 14.91 18.24 -19.19
CA ILE A 650 15.33 18.57 -17.82
C ILE A 650 14.16 19.11 -16.98
N ILE A 651 13.37 20.04 -17.52
CA ILE A 651 12.23 20.64 -16.80
C ILE A 651 11.20 19.57 -16.44
N ASN A 652 10.88 18.67 -17.37
CA ASN A 652 9.92 17.60 -17.11
C ASN A 652 10.49 16.56 -16.12
N PHE A 653 11.77 16.20 -16.25
CA PHE A 653 12.44 15.29 -15.33
C PHE A 653 12.31 15.73 -13.87
N VAL A 654 12.50 17.03 -13.63
CA VAL A 654 12.35 17.63 -12.30
C VAL A 654 10.92 17.47 -11.78
N GLY A 655 9.91 17.74 -12.62
CA GLY A 655 8.51 17.58 -12.25
C GLY A 655 8.15 16.14 -11.90
N VAL A 656 8.59 15.18 -12.73
CA VAL A 656 8.39 13.74 -12.49
C VAL A 656 9.09 13.28 -11.22
N PHE A 657 10.34 13.74 -10.99
CA PHE A 657 11.08 13.42 -9.77
C PHE A 657 10.32 13.89 -8.53
N ILE A 658 9.90 15.16 -8.48
CA ILE A 658 9.15 15.72 -7.33
C ILE A 658 7.83 14.97 -7.14
N GLY A 659 7.09 14.74 -8.23
CA GLY A 659 5.82 14.02 -8.20
C GLY A 659 5.96 12.58 -7.68
N ALA A 660 7.07 11.90 -7.98
CA ALA A 660 7.29 10.53 -7.53
C ALA A 660 7.46 10.43 -6.00
N TRP A 661 8.10 11.41 -5.36
CA TRP A 661 8.25 11.46 -3.90
C TRP A 661 6.96 11.82 -3.17
N MET A 662 6.08 12.61 -3.80
CA MET A 662 4.79 13.01 -3.24
C MET A 662 3.67 11.97 -3.47
N SER A 663 3.90 10.98 -4.32
CA SER A 663 2.88 10.01 -4.74
C SER A 663 2.55 8.99 -3.64
N SER A 664 1.40 9.17 -2.96
CA SER A 664 0.87 8.24 -1.97
C SER A 664 -0.44 7.58 -2.38
N ALA A 665 -1.30 8.29 -3.12
CA ALA A 665 -2.67 7.87 -3.42
C ALA A 665 -2.74 6.55 -4.23
N ASN A 666 -1.87 6.37 -5.22
CA ASN A 666 -1.89 5.18 -6.08
C ASN A 666 -1.52 3.92 -5.31
N ILE A 667 -0.51 4.03 -4.44
CA ILE A 667 -0.05 2.92 -3.59
C ILE A 667 -1.11 2.60 -2.55
N LEU A 668 -1.73 3.63 -1.95
CA LEU A 668 -2.85 3.43 -1.03
C LEU A 668 -3.99 2.64 -1.69
N ALA A 669 -4.37 3.02 -2.91
CA ALA A 669 -5.49 2.40 -3.61
C ALA A 669 -5.23 0.95 -4.07
N LEU A 670 -3.99 0.64 -4.50
CA LEU A 670 -3.65 -0.66 -5.07
C LEU A 670 -3.16 -1.66 -4.02
N THR A 671 -2.28 -1.25 -3.12
CA THR A 671 -1.62 -2.15 -2.16
C THR A 671 -1.82 -1.76 -0.71
N ALA A 672 -2.29 -0.55 -0.42
CA ALA A 672 -2.37 0.03 0.93
C ALA A 672 -1.02 -0.03 1.69
N GLY A 673 0.10 0.00 0.95
CA GLY A 673 1.45 -0.14 1.51
C GLY A 673 1.89 -1.58 1.79
N GLY A 674 1.02 -2.58 1.61
CA GLY A 674 1.36 -4.00 1.75
C GLY A 674 2.38 -4.49 0.72
N ALA A 675 2.91 -5.70 0.91
CA ALA A 675 3.94 -6.29 0.03
C ALA A 675 5.18 -5.39 -0.17
N ASN A 676 5.65 -4.74 0.90
CA ASN A 676 6.81 -3.84 0.89
C ASN A 676 6.71 -2.68 -0.13
N THR A 677 5.54 -2.04 -0.19
CA THR A 677 5.26 -0.89 -1.07
C THR A 677 4.99 0.42 -0.34
N GLU A 678 4.94 0.42 1.00
CA GLU A 678 4.75 1.64 1.79
C GLU A 678 5.89 2.64 1.53
N VAL A 679 5.57 3.77 0.90
CA VAL A 679 6.49 4.89 0.62
C VAL A 679 6.42 5.95 1.72
N ALA A 680 7.46 6.77 1.85
CA ALA A 680 7.56 7.81 2.87
C ALA A 680 6.32 8.74 2.92
N GLY A 681 5.81 9.17 1.76
CA GLY A 681 4.59 9.99 1.70
C GLY A 681 3.34 9.28 2.23
N LEU A 682 3.24 7.96 2.03
CA LEU A 682 2.13 7.15 2.57
C LEU A 682 2.30 6.91 4.08
N LYS A 683 3.53 6.70 4.55
CA LYS A 683 3.83 6.61 5.99
C LYS A 683 3.45 7.89 6.73
N ILE A 684 3.86 9.06 6.20
CA ILE A 684 3.49 10.37 6.74
C ILE A 684 1.96 10.53 6.79
N PHE A 685 1.27 10.11 5.72
CA PHE A 685 -0.20 10.14 5.68
C PHE A 685 -0.83 9.29 6.78
N TYR A 686 -0.37 8.05 6.97
CA TYR A 686 -0.88 7.18 8.03
C TYR A 686 -0.62 7.76 9.43
N GLU A 687 0.59 8.26 9.71
CA GLU A 687 0.91 8.89 10.99
C GLU A 687 0.05 10.13 11.25
N ALA A 688 -0.14 11.00 10.25
CA ALA A 688 -0.90 12.24 10.41
C ALA A 688 -2.42 12.01 10.51
N PHE A 689 -2.99 11.19 9.63
CA PHE A 689 -4.44 11.14 9.41
C PHE A 689 -5.10 9.86 9.90
N THR A 690 -4.35 8.77 10.07
CA THR A 690 -4.88 7.51 10.63
C THR A 690 -4.56 7.42 12.12
N TYR A 691 -3.32 7.69 12.52
CA TYR A 691 -2.89 7.61 13.91
C TYR A 691 -2.97 8.95 14.66
N LEU A 692 -3.28 10.05 13.95
CA LEU A 692 -3.40 11.41 14.51
C LEU A 692 -2.12 11.89 15.23
N ARG A 693 -0.96 11.33 14.87
CA ARG A 693 0.37 11.66 15.38
C ARG A 693 1.02 12.75 14.53
N MET A 694 0.44 13.96 14.60
CA MET A 694 0.86 15.11 13.79
C MET A 694 2.33 15.50 14.02
N GLY A 695 2.84 15.40 15.26
CA GLY A 695 4.22 15.77 15.58
C GLY A 695 5.25 14.90 14.85
N PRO A 696 5.23 13.57 15.05
CA PRO A 696 6.07 12.63 14.30
C PRO A 696 5.90 12.74 12.78
N ALA A 697 4.66 12.84 12.27
CA ALA A 697 4.40 12.97 10.85
C ALA A 697 5.02 14.24 10.23
N THR A 698 4.96 15.36 10.96
CA THR A 698 5.57 16.63 10.54
C THR A 698 7.10 16.55 10.58
N ALA A 699 7.68 15.88 11.59
CA ALA A 699 9.12 15.64 11.66
C ALA A 699 9.61 14.76 10.48
N MET A 700 8.87 13.71 10.14
CA MET A 700 9.10 12.88 8.94
C MET A 700 9.06 13.73 7.66
N ALA A 701 8.05 14.60 7.51
CA ALA A 701 7.93 15.47 6.34
C ALA A 701 9.11 16.45 6.20
N TRP A 702 9.59 17.02 7.31
CA TRP A 702 10.80 17.88 7.30
C TRP A 702 12.06 17.12 6.93
N LEU A 703 12.24 15.90 7.47
CA LEU A 703 13.36 15.04 7.11
C LEU A 703 13.32 14.68 5.63
N LEU A 704 12.16 14.32 5.09
CA LEU A 704 11.98 14.04 3.66
C LEU A 704 12.31 15.27 2.79
N GLY A 705 11.79 16.44 3.17
CA GLY A 705 12.07 17.69 2.47
C GLY A 705 13.56 18.04 2.47
N PHE A 706 14.26 17.78 3.58
CA PHE A 706 15.70 17.92 3.64
C PHE A 706 16.43 16.95 2.71
N MET A 707 16.05 15.67 2.68
CA MET A 707 16.66 14.69 1.78
C MET A 707 16.53 15.10 0.31
N MET A 708 15.47 15.83 -0.05
CA MET A 708 15.26 16.36 -1.40
C MET A 708 16.03 17.66 -1.69
N ILE A 709 16.60 18.36 -0.69
CA ILE A 709 17.22 19.68 -0.91
C ILE A 709 18.41 19.64 -1.86
N GLY A 710 19.21 18.56 -1.79
CA GLY A 710 20.38 18.38 -2.67
C GLY A 710 19.97 18.34 -4.14
N PHE A 711 18.84 17.70 -4.43
CA PHE A 711 18.25 17.68 -5.76
C PHE A 711 17.77 19.07 -6.18
N THR A 712 17.10 19.82 -5.30
CA THR A 712 16.63 21.18 -5.58
C THR A 712 17.78 22.14 -5.95
N VAL A 713 18.92 22.04 -5.25
CA VAL A 713 20.12 22.85 -5.57
C VAL A 713 20.66 22.50 -6.96
N TYR A 714 20.75 21.21 -7.24
CA TYR A 714 21.23 20.71 -8.52
C TYR A 714 20.33 21.18 -9.67
N GLN A 715 19.01 21.05 -9.48
CA GLN A 715 17.98 21.57 -10.37
C GLN A 715 18.18 23.07 -10.64
N LEU A 716 18.27 23.91 -9.60
CA LEU A 716 18.40 25.36 -9.77
C LEU A 716 19.66 25.73 -10.55
N ARG A 717 20.77 25.03 -10.32
CA ARG A 717 22.02 25.22 -11.07
C ARG A 717 21.90 24.83 -12.54
N ILE A 718 21.11 23.81 -12.86
CA ILE A 718 20.85 23.44 -14.25
C ILE A 718 19.96 24.50 -14.90
N LEU A 719 18.84 24.85 -14.27
CA LEU A 719 17.89 25.83 -14.80
C LEU A 719 18.55 27.21 -15.00
N SER A 720 19.45 27.64 -14.12
CA SER A 720 20.15 28.92 -14.25
C SER A 720 21.12 28.97 -15.45
N ARG A 721 21.50 27.82 -16.01
CA ARG A 721 22.36 27.71 -17.20
C ARG A 721 21.56 27.59 -18.50
N LEU A 722 20.24 27.43 -18.41
CA LEU A 722 19.37 27.36 -19.58
C LEU A 722 19.08 28.79 -20.05
N GLU A 723 19.75 29.21 -21.12
CA GLU A 723 19.35 30.40 -21.86
C GLU A 723 18.09 30.08 -22.65
N PHE A 724 16.95 30.69 -22.29
CA PHE A 724 15.76 30.70 -23.13
C PHE A 724 16.02 31.61 -24.33
N LYS A 725 16.74 31.11 -25.34
CA LYS A 725 16.79 31.77 -26.64
C LYS A 725 15.42 31.61 -27.28
N THR A 726 14.65 32.69 -27.33
CA THR A 726 13.47 32.77 -28.19
C THR A 726 13.94 32.54 -29.62
N THR A 727 13.55 31.40 -30.20
CA THR A 727 13.66 31.12 -31.62
C THR A 727 12.74 32.09 -32.36
N GLY A 728 13.28 33.26 -32.69
CA GLY A 728 12.50 34.33 -33.29
C GLY A 728 13.09 35.72 -33.04
N LYS A 729 14.33 35.95 -33.48
CA LYS A 729 14.63 37.25 -34.07
C LYS A 729 14.63 37.04 -35.58
N LYS A 730 13.58 37.56 -36.23
CA LYS A 730 13.66 37.93 -37.64
C LYS A 730 14.76 38.96 -37.84
#